data_AF-A0A4Q2UP39-F1
#
_entry.id   AF-A0A4Q2UP39-F1
#
_cell.length_a   1.000
_cell.length_b   1.000
_cell.length_c   1.000
_cell.angle_alpha   90.00
_cell.angle_beta   90.00
_cell.angle_gamma   90.00
#
_symmetry.space_group_name_H-M   'P 1'
#
loop_
_entity.id
_entity.type
_entity.pdbx_description
1 polymer ?
#
loop_
_entity_poly.entity_id
_entity_poly.type
_entity_poly.pdbx_seq_one_letter_code
_entity_poly.pdbx_strand_id
1 'polypeptide(L)'
;MIHLRSLRPLYFGLALLAAGLWPLTGLAQSVRLSTTHATLSVDRQGNLTIAPKGSTTLTTRTPLSKLWKLTLQNRLESTILAPKLVEVLPETAPEVAQTGNEIVLTYSGLQGGGRALPVKAVFRVGVKDDAFVFSGNLSVEADKPDASPWLLRELTYPILSDIQAKDSKPSVYWPESLGRCYTDPASMGKLSFDYPSGRGSMQWFTINTPQQGLYIGCHDADRTKKQFEVAYNTPSASFSSAITFPVFSTTFTVPEVNIAPYGGTWHTGAKRYRTWYLSQFTLPTLPTWVKQDAGWFLAILKQQNGYVMWRYDEIDKLCDIADRFGLKTLGLFGWAHGGHDRLFPNWIPDDLLGGQPALKAGIERAHKRGFKVILYANATMMDATSEYYKYAGNQTMAVREDQMAYTSSIRKYNSATPVVFVESSYSSAYWRKTMMNLALQARELGADGILYDQAGVKGALLNFSKIQDHKLPQESGTKYRVMMLNEIRTAMKKLDPEFIIMTEATHDGVLDNIDYHHGWGIGTAIEPIGFGSAQYSFPALYRYTFPELVETQRNANPMITRAEANFAVVYGLRHEIESRYEEDVDYLVKGKMPTAESYAEVTYYPPVPAKIREAPAEVATQYVQDLIRFENAHASFLRMGTFVDEEGFQVSGPDITAKGFRQGDRLGIVVWNTNPSADRSVAINVPGYRLVEAHEPNRGAGGTATASPASTLKPNSIRLLIYGKNN
;
A
#
# COMPACT_ATOMS: atom_id res chain seq x y z
N MET A 1 -38.70 108.03 2.05
CA MET A 1 -38.61 107.57 3.45
C MET A 1 -39.45 106.32 3.61
N ILE A 2 -38.84 105.26 4.17
CA ILE A 2 -39.48 104.28 5.07
C ILE A 2 -40.51 103.31 4.44
N HIS A 3 -39.97 102.13 4.10
CA HIS A 3 -40.38 100.77 4.51
C HIS A 3 -41.84 100.24 4.47
N LEU A 4 -41.97 99.14 3.70
CA LEU A 4 -42.31 97.74 4.09
C LEU A 4 -43.69 97.12 3.74
N ARG A 5 -43.58 95.83 3.36
CA ARG A 5 -44.56 94.74 3.11
C ARG A 5 -45.14 94.70 1.68
N SER A 6 -45.26 93.57 0.98
CA SER A 6 -44.88 92.14 1.16
C SER A 6 -45.19 91.40 -0.16
N LEU A 7 -44.42 90.38 -0.56
CA LEU A 7 -44.86 89.10 -1.18
C LEU A 7 -43.64 88.24 -1.64
N ARG A 8 -43.82 86.92 -1.61
CA ARG A 8 -42.85 85.79 -1.62
C ARG A 8 -42.08 85.59 -2.95
N PRO A 9 -40.97 84.80 -3.00
CA PRO A 9 -41.12 83.37 -3.36
C PRO A 9 -40.10 82.36 -2.74
N LEU A 10 -40.50 81.09 -2.88
CA LEU A 10 -39.80 79.78 -2.89
C LEU A 10 -38.35 79.65 -2.36
N TYR A 11 -38.16 78.70 -1.43
CA TYR A 11 -36.88 78.06 -1.16
C TYR A 11 -36.94 76.55 -1.47
N PHE A 12 -36.00 76.10 -2.32
CA PHE A 12 -35.61 74.70 -2.51
C PHE A 12 -34.76 74.24 -1.31
N GLY A 13 -35.13 73.13 -0.67
CA GLY A 13 -34.31 72.48 0.34
C GLY A 13 -33.38 71.43 -0.28
N LEU A 14 -32.07 71.57 -0.09
CA LEU A 14 -31.08 70.53 -0.34
C LEU A 14 -31.13 69.49 0.79
N ALA A 15 -31.28 68.22 0.44
CA ALA A 15 -31.12 67.10 1.35
C ALA A 15 -29.62 66.73 1.48
N LEU A 16 -29.07 66.84 2.69
CA LEU A 16 -27.78 66.26 3.07
C LEU A 16 -27.98 64.79 3.47
N LEU A 17 -27.45 63.88 2.64
CA LEU A 17 -27.31 62.46 2.97
C LEU A 17 -26.14 62.28 3.95
N ALA A 18 -26.46 61.94 5.19
CA ALA A 18 -25.49 61.47 6.17
C ALA A 18 -25.04 60.04 5.78
N ALA A 19 -23.81 59.91 5.28
CA ALA A 19 -23.16 58.63 5.08
C ALA A 19 -22.79 58.03 6.44
N GLY A 20 -23.51 56.98 6.84
CA GLY A 20 -23.17 56.16 7.99
C GLY A 20 -21.85 55.43 7.75
N LEU A 21 -20.88 55.66 8.65
CA LEU A 21 -19.65 54.88 8.77
C LEU A 21 -20.02 53.43 9.07
N TRP A 22 -19.86 52.57 8.07
CA TRP A 22 -19.82 51.12 8.27
C TRP A 22 -18.49 50.77 8.95
N PRO A 23 -18.47 49.84 9.93
CA PRO A 23 -17.21 49.31 10.43
C PRO A 23 -16.54 48.54 9.29
N LEU A 24 -15.34 49.01 8.89
CA LEU A 24 -14.41 48.27 8.04
C LEU A 24 -14.00 46.98 8.78
N THR A 25 -14.73 45.90 8.54
CA THR A 25 -14.25 44.55 8.85
C THR A 25 -13.02 44.27 7.98
N GLY A 26 -12.01 43.65 8.58
CA GLY A 26 -10.62 43.68 8.13
C GLY A 26 -10.41 43.32 6.66
N LEU A 27 -9.73 44.22 5.94
CA LEU A 27 -9.16 43.93 4.61
C LEU A 27 -8.14 42.79 4.76
N ALA A 28 -8.46 41.60 4.25
CA ALA A 28 -7.55 40.46 4.24
C ALA A 28 -6.20 40.86 3.60
N GLN A 29 -5.13 40.81 4.40
CA GLN A 29 -3.77 41.03 3.96
C GLN A 29 -3.35 39.87 3.05
N SER A 30 -2.69 40.14 1.92
CA SER A 30 -2.11 39.06 1.12
C SER A 30 -0.98 38.40 1.91
N VAL A 31 -1.12 37.13 2.22
CA VAL A 31 -0.14 36.35 3.00
C VAL A 31 0.66 35.43 2.08
N ARG A 32 1.92 35.15 2.43
CA ARG A 32 2.85 34.43 1.57
C ARG A 32 3.84 33.58 2.37
N LEU A 33 4.05 32.36 1.88
CA LEU A 33 5.09 31.43 2.30
C LEU A 33 5.99 31.07 1.12
N SER A 34 7.17 30.55 1.41
CA SER A 34 8.15 30.19 0.38
C SER A 34 8.94 28.95 0.76
N THR A 35 9.09 28.06 -0.21
CA THR A 35 10.09 26.98 -0.22
C THR A 35 11.17 27.33 -1.26
N THR A 36 12.15 26.46 -1.44
CA THR A 36 13.16 26.54 -2.49
C THR A 36 12.51 26.52 -3.86
N HIS A 37 11.53 25.63 -4.06
CA HIS A 37 10.92 25.37 -5.36
C HIS A 37 9.60 26.09 -5.62
N ALA A 38 8.97 26.70 -4.62
CA ALA A 38 7.65 27.29 -4.78
C ALA A 38 7.34 28.42 -3.81
N THR A 39 6.26 29.13 -4.11
CA THR A 39 5.59 30.11 -3.26
C THR A 39 4.18 29.64 -3.03
N LEU A 40 3.70 29.73 -1.78
CA LEU A 40 2.28 29.64 -1.46
C LEU A 40 1.78 31.03 -1.09
N SER A 41 0.66 31.46 -1.64
CA SER A 41 0.05 32.75 -1.30
C SER A 41 -1.46 32.66 -1.20
N VAL A 42 -2.06 33.46 -0.31
CA VAL A 42 -3.51 33.70 -0.29
C VAL A 42 -3.77 35.12 -0.77
N ASP A 43 -4.52 35.25 -1.86
CA ASP A 43 -4.89 36.55 -2.42
C ASP A 43 -6.09 37.20 -1.70
N ARG A 44 -6.38 38.46 -2.03
CA ARG A 44 -7.51 39.21 -1.44
C ARG A 44 -8.88 38.64 -1.82
N GLN A 45 -8.94 37.83 -2.87
CA GLN A 45 -10.14 37.14 -3.31
C GLN A 45 -10.31 35.78 -2.60
N GLY A 46 -9.43 35.45 -1.66
CA GLY A 46 -9.49 34.20 -0.90
C GLY A 46 -9.09 32.98 -1.72
N ASN A 47 -8.18 33.12 -2.68
CA ASN A 47 -7.59 31.98 -3.38
C ASN A 47 -6.21 31.65 -2.82
N LEU A 48 -6.04 30.41 -2.40
CA LEU A 48 -4.74 29.83 -2.07
C LEU A 48 -4.10 29.31 -3.36
N THR A 49 -2.94 29.85 -3.71
CA THR A 49 -2.18 29.46 -4.89
C THR A 49 -0.83 28.92 -4.47
N ILE A 50 -0.46 27.71 -4.94
CA ILE A 50 0.91 27.22 -4.91
C ILE A 50 1.49 27.40 -6.31
N ALA A 51 2.41 28.36 -6.42
CA ALA A 51 3.07 28.69 -7.67
C ALA A 51 4.55 28.29 -7.58
N PRO A 52 5.07 27.58 -8.59
CA PRO A 52 6.46 27.20 -8.63
C PRO A 52 7.38 28.41 -8.82
N LYS A 53 8.63 28.28 -8.39
CA LYS A 53 9.72 29.22 -8.67
C LYS A 53 10.54 28.68 -9.85
N GLY A 54 10.99 29.56 -10.74
CA GLY A 54 11.83 29.18 -11.88
C GLY A 54 11.06 28.48 -12.99
N SER A 55 11.65 27.45 -13.60
CA SER A 55 11.14 26.75 -14.80
C SER A 55 10.06 25.71 -14.52
N THR A 56 9.63 25.56 -13.26
CA THR A 56 8.62 24.57 -12.89
C THR A 56 7.22 25.03 -13.35
N THR A 57 6.37 24.14 -13.85
CA THR A 57 5.07 24.46 -14.48
C THR A 57 3.84 23.94 -13.72
N LEU A 58 4.06 23.14 -12.66
CA LEU A 58 2.97 22.64 -11.83
C LEU A 58 2.47 23.72 -10.86
N THR A 59 1.23 24.14 -11.04
CA THR A 59 0.57 25.16 -10.21
C THR A 59 -0.69 24.59 -9.58
N THR A 60 -1.08 25.09 -8.40
CA THR A 60 -2.38 24.79 -7.81
C THR A 60 -3.10 26.09 -7.47
N ARG A 61 -4.42 26.15 -7.67
CA ARG A 61 -5.23 27.33 -7.31
C ARG A 61 -6.57 26.95 -6.70
N THR A 62 -6.64 26.98 -5.38
CA THR A 62 -7.81 26.54 -4.61
C THR A 62 -8.47 27.71 -3.89
N PRO A 63 -9.75 28.01 -4.16
CA PRO A 63 -10.52 28.93 -3.32
C PRO A 63 -10.60 28.44 -1.87
N LEU A 64 -10.40 29.31 -0.88
CA LEU A 64 -10.51 28.96 0.54
C LEU A 64 -11.90 28.41 0.91
N SER A 65 -12.93 28.75 0.12
CA SER A 65 -14.28 28.20 0.24
C SER A 65 -14.46 26.78 -0.30
N LYS A 66 -13.41 26.21 -0.89
CA LYS A 66 -13.35 24.82 -1.37
C LYS A 66 -12.20 24.03 -0.76
N LEU A 67 -11.46 24.61 0.20
CA LEU A 67 -10.24 24.01 0.76
C LEU A 67 -10.51 22.80 1.66
N TRP A 68 -11.71 22.70 2.22
CA TRP A 68 -12.10 21.59 3.08
C TRP A 68 -13.60 21.32 3.01
N LYS A 69 -13.99 20.15 3.51
CA LYS A 69 -15.39 19.76 3.74
C LYS A 69 -15.47 18.96 5.03
N LEU A 70 -16.52 19.17 5.82
CA LEU A 70 -16.75 18.45 7.07
C LEU A 70 -18.14 17.82 7.05
N THR A 71 -18.22 16.59 7.52
CA THR A 71 -19.49 15.93 7.83
C THR A 71 -19.70 15.95 9.33
N LEU A 72 -20.83 16.49 9.78
CA LEU A 72 -21.27 16.48 11.16
C LEU A 72 -22.41 15.49 11.37
N GLN A 73 -22.52 14.98 12.58
CA GLN A 73 -23.68 14.23 13.04
C GLN A 73 -24.25 14.91 14.28
N ASN A 74 -25.57 15.09 14.31
CA ASN A 74 -26.28 15.40 15.54
C ASN A 74 -26.89 14.12 16.11
N ARG A 75 -26.36 13.66 17.24
CA ARG A 75 -26.70 12.40 17.91
C ARG A 75 -28.11 12.37 18.50
N LEU A 76 -28.70 13.53 18.81
CA LEU A 76 -30.10 13.60 19.26
C LEU A 76 -31.09 13.47 18.11
N GLU A 77 -30.67 13.88 16.91
CA GLU A 77 -31.48 13.79 15.69
C GLU A 77 -31.18 12.52 14.87
N SER A 78 -30.25 11.69 15.35
CA SER A 78 -29.79 10.46 14.68
C SER A 78 -30.30 9.22 15.39
N THR A 79 -30.56 8.17 14.62
CA THR A 79 -30.58 6.80 15.16
C THR A 79 -29.40 6.02 14.60
N ILE A 80 -29.08 4.87 15.19
CA ILE A 80 -28.03 3.98 14.66
C ILE A 80 -28.34 3.55 13.21
N LEU A 81 -29.62 3.37 12.88
CA LEU A 81 -30.07 2.93 11.55
C LEU A 81 -30.25 4.08 10.55
N ALA A 82 -30.37 5.32 11.03
CA ALA A 82 -30.55 6.51 10.22
C ALA A 82 -29.79 7.70 10.86
N PRO A 83 -28.46 7.79 10.67
CA PRO A 83 -27.70 8.93 11.14
C PRO A 83 -28.11 10.17 10.33
N LYS A 84 -28.45 11.25 11.02
CA LYS A 84 -28.72 12.54 10.38
C LYS A 84 -27.42 13.32 10.24
N LEU A 85 -26.92 13.37 9.01
CA LEU A 85 -25.66 14.01 8.67
C LEU A 85 -25.88 15.42 8.13
N VAL A 86 -25.02 16.35 8.52
CA VAL A 86 -24.99 17.71 8.01
C VAL A 86 -23.63 17.95 7.36
N GLU A 87 -23.64 18.22 6.07
CA GLU A 87 -22.45 18.65 5.34
C GLU A 87 -22.17 20.12 5.62
N VAL A 88 -20.91 20.44 5.86
CA VAL A 88 -20.42 21.79 6.13
C VAL A 88 -19.34 22.11 5.12
N LEU A 89 -19.58 23.20 4.39
CA LEU A 89 -18.64 23.78 3.44
C LEU A 89 -18.15 25.14 3.99
N PRO A 90 -16.92 25.56 3.67
CA PRO A 90 -16.37 26.84 4.11
C PRO A 90 -16.94 28.02 3.31
N GLU A 91 -18.28 28.17 3.29
CA GLU A 91 -18.94 29.28 2.59
C GLU A 91 -18.66 30.63 3.27
N THR A 92 -18.41 30.63 4.58
CA THR A 92 -17.96 31.80 5.33
C THR A 92 -16.47 32.04 5.10
N ALA A 93 -16.11 33.27 4.74
CA ALA A 93 -14.70 33.66 4.62
C ALA A 93 -13.98 33.49 5.97
N PRO A 94 -12.79 32.86 6.00
CA PRO A 94 -12.03 32.72 7.23
C PRO A 94 -11.37 34.04 7.62
N GLU A 95 -11.06 34.16 8.91
CA GLU A 95 -10.02 35.08 9.35
C GLU A 95 -8.65 34.51 8.91
N VAL A 96 -7.87 35.32 8.20
CA VAL A 96 -6.54 34.96 7.71
C VAL A 96 -5.50 35.78 8.46
N ALA A 97 -4.61 35.09 9.16
CA ALA A 97 -3.48 35.70 9.85
C ALA A 97 -2.17 35.05 9.41
N GLN A 98 -1.08 35.79 9.36
CA GLN A 98 0.26 35.24 9.18
C GLN A 98 1.13 35.63 10.37
N THR A 99 1.76 34.63 10.99
CA THR A 99 2.75 34.82 12.05
C THR A 99 4.03 34.14 11.65
N GLY A 100 5.05 34.92 11.28
CA GLY A 100 6.30 34.39 10.74
C GLY A 100 6.09 33.55 9.48
N ASN A 101 6.51 32.29 9.54
CA ASN A 101 6.40 31.31 8.44
C ASN A 101 5.15 30.42 8.53
N GLU A 102 4.10 30.86 9.23
CA GLU A 102 2.83 30.15 9.33
C GLU A 102 1.65 31.06 8.96
N ILE A 103 0.76 30.54 8.11
CA ILE A 103 -0.55 31.12 7.82
C ILE A 103 -1.60 30.36 8.63
N VAL A 104 -2.44 31.08 9.36
CA VAL A 104 -3.55 30.54 10.14
C VAL A 104 -4.87 30.97 9.50
N LEU A 105 -5.74 30.00 9.28
CA LEU A 105 -7.11 30.18 8.75
C LEU A 105 -8.10 29.78 9.85
N THR A 106 -8.82 30.75 10.40
CA THR A 106 -9.83 30.50 11.44
C THR A 106 -11.23 30.64 10.85
N TYR A 107 -12.00 29.55 10.92
CA TYR A 107 -13.41 29.50 10.55
C TYR A 107 -14.27 29.36 11.81
N SER A 108 -15.20 30.29 11.98
CA SER A 108 -16.16 30.36 13.09
C SER A 108 -17.54 30.80 12.58
N GLY A 109 -18.60 30.49 13.33
CA GLY A 109 -19.96 30.88 12.94
C GLY A 109 -20.49 30.15 11.70
N LEU A 110 -20.01 28.93 11.47
CA LEU A 110 -20.36 28.09 10.32
C LEU A 110 -21.87 27.83 10.27
N GLN A 111 -22.41 27.75 9.06
CA GLN A 111 -23.82 27.46 8.78
C GLN A 111 -23.94 26.16 8.00
N GLY A 112 -25.01 25.39 8.21
CA GLY A 112 -25.32 24.21 7.41
C GLY A 112 -26.73 23.71 7.66
N GLY A 113 -27.44 23.34 6.59
CA GLY A 113 -28.85 22.95 6.67
C GLY A 113 -29.77 24.07 7.21
N GLY A 114 -29.43 25.34 6.94
CA GLY A 114 -30.21 26.51 7.37
C GLY A 114 -30.07 26.90 8.85
N ARG A 115 -29.08 26.37 9.57
CA ARG A 115 -28.82 26.69 10.98
C ARG A 115 -27.34 26.94 11.27
N ALA A 116 -27.07 27.66 12.35
CA ALA A 116 -25.73 27.82 12.90
C ALA A 116 -25.23 26.48 13.44
N LEU A 117 -23.95 26.20 13.21
CA LEU A 117 -23.29 24.98 13.62
C LEU A 117 -22.24 25.28 14.69
N PRO A 118 -22.19 24.50 15.78
CA PRO A 118 -21.27 24.74 16.89
C PRO A 118 -19.90 24.15 16.57
N VAL A 119 -19.22 24.65 15.55
CA VAL A 119 -17.92 24.14 15.12
C VAL A 119 -16.96 25.27 14.85
N LYS A 120 -15.76 25.11 15.40
CA LYS A 120 -14.59 25.91 15.07
C LYS A 120 -13.58 25.05 14.33
N ALA A 121 -13.08 25.57 13.21
CA ALA A 121 -11.98 24.97 12.46
C ALA A 121 -10.82 25.95 12.37
N VAL A 122 -9.64 25.54 12.82
CA VAL A 122 -8.41 26.33 12.75
C VAL A 122 -7.37 25.55 11.97
N PHE A 123 -7.17 25.95 10.72
CA PHE A 123 -6.16 25.36 9.84
C PHE A 123 -4.88 26.18 9.84
N ARG A 124 -3.75 25.50 9.70
CA ARG A 124 -2.42 26.09 9.67
C ARG A 124 -1.68 25.61 8.45
N VAL A 125 -1.01 26.52 7.77
CA VAL A 125 -0.11 26.22 6.66
C VAL A 125 1.25 26.78 7.02
N GLY A 126 2.24 25.91 7.21
CA GLY A 126 3.61 26.28 7.52
C GLY A 126 4.59 25.84 6.45
N VAL A 127 5.88 26.16 6.63
CA VAL A 127 6.98 25.60 5.83
C VAL A 127 7.87 24.73 6.72
N LYS A 128 8.06 23.47 6.33
CA LYS A 128 8.92 22.49 7.02
C LYS A 128 9.53 21.56 5.97
N ASP A 129 10.83 21.28 6.08
CA ASP A 129 11.57 20.38 5.18
C ASP A 129 11.35 20.67 3.69
N ASP A 130 11.33 21.96 3.32
CA ASP A 130 11.09 22.44 1.95
C ASP A 130 9.71 22.07 1.36
N ALA A 131 8.71 21.84 2.21
CA ALA A 131 7.32 21.58 1.85
C ALA A 131 6.36 22.59 2.50
N PHE A 132 5.18 22.79 1.90
CA PHE A 132 4.07 23.43 2.57
C PHE A 132 3.32 22.38 3.40
N VAL A 133 3.24 22.58 4.71
CA VAL A 133 2.64 21.64 5.65
C VAL A 133 1.29 22.17 6.09
N PHE A 134 0.24 21.47 5.68
CA PHE A 134 -1.15 21.71 6.06
C PHE A 134 -1.46 20.89 7.32
N SER A 135 -1.93 21.56 8.35
CA SER A 135 -2.36 20.95 9.61
C SER A 135 -3.56 21.71 10.16
N GLY A 136 -4.14 21.26 11.26
CA GLY A 136 -5.25 21.99 11.86
C GLY A 136 -5.89 21.29 13.03
N ASN A 137 -6.79 22.02 13.67
CA ASN A 137 -7.62 21.50 14.76
C ASN A 137 -9.09 21.88 14.50
N LEU A 138 -9.97 20.91 14.70
CA LEU A 138 -11.42 21.08 14.69
C LEU A 138 -11.96 20.78 16.08
N SER A 139 -12.96 21.53 16.51
CA SER A 139 -13.65 21.31 17.77
C SER A 139 -15.11 21.70 17.68
N VAL A 140 -15.96 20.90 18.33
CA VAL A 140 -17.34 21.29 18.62
C VAL A 140 -17.34 22.31 19.75
N GLU A 141 -17.90 23.50 19.50
CA GLU A 141 -18.01 24.58 20.47
C GLU A 141 -19.22 24.36 21.38
N ALA A 142 -18.98 23.86 22.60
CA ALA A 142 -20.00 23.68 23.62
C ALA A 142 -19.39 23.82 25.01
N ASP A 143 -20.16 24.30 25.99
CA ASP A 143 -19.72 24.41 27.40
C ASP A 143 -19.26 23.08 27.98
N LYS A 144 -19.85 21.97 27.51
CA LYS A 144 -19.44 20.60 27.80
C LYS A 144 -19.33 19.80 26.49
N PRO A 145 -18.14 19.77 25.85
CA PRO A 145 -17.95 19.13 24.56
C PRO A 145 -18.39 17.65 24.55
N ASP A 146 -18.06 16.89 25.58
CA ASP A 146 -18.42 15.46 25.68
C ASP A 146 -19.94 15.21 25.77
N ALA A 147 -20.68 16.19 26.30
CA ALA A 147 -22.13 16.16 26.38
C ALA A 147 -22.80 16.77 25.13
N SER A 148 -22.02 17.31 24.19
CA SER A 148 -22.57 17.92 22.98
C SER A 148 -23.29 16.87 22.13
N PRO A 149 -24.50 17.19 21.63
CA PRO A 149 -25.17 16.32 20.67
C PRO A 149 -24.42 16.26 19.34
N TRP A 150 -23.53 17.21 19.06
CA TRP A 150 -22.77 17.27 17.82
C TRP A 150 -21.49 16.43 17.87
N LEU A 151 -21.20 15.77 16.75
CA LEU A 151 -20.03 14.92 16.54
C LEU A 151 -19.41 15.25 15.18
N LEU A 152 -18.09 15.39 15.12
CA LEU A 152 -17.35 15.44 13.87
C LEU A 152 -17.23 14.01 13.34
N ARG A 153 -17.77 13.75 12.14
CA ARG A 153 -17.75 12.42 11.53
C ARG A 153 -16.55 12.21 10.63
N GLU A 154 -16.32 13.17 9.76
CA GLU A 154 -15.37 13.03 8.67
C GLU A 154 -14.91 14.41 8.21
N LEU A 155 -13.60 14.57 7.97
CA LEU A 155 -13.00 15.78 7.43
C LEU A 155 -12.28 15.45 6.12
N THR A 156 -12.56 16.20 5.07
CA THR A 156 -11.73 16.23 3.87
C THR A 156 -10.87 17.50 3.87
N TYR A 157 -9.55 17.38 4.01
CA TYR A 157 -8.61 18.51 4.04
C TYR A 157 -7.14 18.07 3.83
N PRO A 158 -6.32 18.81 3.06
CA PRO A 158 -6.71 19.85 2.14
C PRO A 158 -7.37 19.24 0.89
N ILE A 159 -8.35 19.95 0.36
CA ILE A 159 -8.82 19.78 -1.01
C ILE A 159 -7.98 20.73 -1.86
N LEU A 160 -7.36 20.23 -2.91
CA LEU A 160 -6.70 21.02 -3.94
C LEU A 160 -7.53 20.93 -5.22
N SER A 161 -8.18 22.04 -5.59
CA SER A 161 -8.90 22.17 -6.85
C SER A 161 -8.03 22.94 -7.85
N ASP A 162 -7.95 22.52 -9.11
CA ASP A 162 -7.19 23.19 -10.18
C ASP A 162 -5.65 23.06 -10.05
N ILE A 163 -5.17 21.82 -10.04
CA ILE A 163 -3.75 21.50 -10.22
C ILE A 163 -3.46 21.42 -11.72
N GLN A 164 -2.67 22.36 -12.25
CA GLN A 164 -2.36 22.43 -13.68
C GLN A 164 -0.91 22.04 -13.95
N ALA A 165 -0.69 21.23 -14.98
CA ALA A 165 0.62 20.89 -15.52
C ALA A 165 0.75 21.49 -16.93
N LYS A 166 1.30 22.71 -17.04
CA LYS A 166 1.41 23.36 -18.36
C LYS A 166 2.46 22.67 -19.24
N ASP A 167 2.16 22.63 -20.53
CA ASP A 167 3.09 22.30 -21.62
C ASP A 167 3.75 20.91 -21.57
N SER A 168 3.15 19.95 -20.85
CA SER A 168 3.64 18.58 -20.77
C SER A 168 2.52 17.61 -20.43
N LYS A 169 2.65 16.34 -20.86
CA LYS A 169 1.74 15.26 -20.47
C LYS A 169 2.17 14.74 -19.10
N PRO A 170 1.42 15.00 -18.01
CA PRO A 170 1.83 14.55 -16.70
C PRO A 170 1.50 13.07 -16.49
N SER A 171 2.21 12.43 -15.56
CA SER A 171 1.94 11.08 -15.07
C SER A 171 1.58 11.09 -13.59
N VAL A 172 0.78 10.13 -13.15
CA VAL A 172 0.43 9.94 -11.73
C VAL A 172 1.05 8.66 -11.21
N TYR A 173 1.90 8.78 -10.18
CA TYR A 173 2.49 7.64 -9.47
C TYR A 173 1.67 7.35 -8.23
N TRP A 174 1.08 6.15 -8.19
CA TRP A 174 -0.03 5.82 -7.30
C TRP A 174 0.29 4.58 -6.45
N PRO A 175 0.19 4.65 -5.11
CA PRO A 175 0.66 3.59 -4.21
C PRO A 175 -0.40 2.48 -4.00
N GLU A 176 -0.80 1.78 -5.06
CA GLU A 176 -1.60 0.55 -4.94
C GLU A 176 -0.66 -0.68 -4.98
N SER A 177 -0.64 -1.49 -3.90
CA SER A 177 0.33 -2.58 -3.72
C SER A 177 1.77 -2.09 -3.98
N LEU A 178 2.54 -2.70 -4.91
CA LEU A 178 3.89 -2.25 -5.23
C LEU A 178 3.94 -0.96 -6.09
N GLY A 179 2.81 -0.56 -6.68
CA GLY A 179 2.63 0.73 -7.32
C GLY A 179 2.00 0.69 -8.70
N ARG A 180 1.48 1.84 -9.12
CA ARG A 180 1.03 2.12 -10.48
C ARG A 180 1.60 3.42 -11.03
N CYS A 181 1.71 3.51 -12.34
CA CYS A 181 2.02 4.73 -13.07
C CYS A 181 1.00 4.94 -14.21
N TYR A 182 0.19 6.00 -14.07
CA TYR A 182 -0.75 6.42 -15.11
C TYR A 182 -0.08 7.48 -15.97
N THR A 183 0.35 7.13 -17.18
CA THR A 183 1.03 8.04 -18.10
C THR A 183 0.08 8.87 -18.97
N ASP A 184 -1.22 8.59 -18.88
CA ASP A 184 -2.29 9.35 -19.52
C ASP A 184 -3.39 9.76 -18.53
N PRO A 185 -3.39 11.01 -18.07
CA PRO A 185 -4.40 11.50 -17.14
C PRO A 185 -5.83 11.43 -17.69
N ALA A 186 -6.00 11.54 -19.02
CA ALA A 186 -7.33 11.54 -19.63
C ALA A 186 -8.02 10.17 -19.54
N SER A 187 -7.26 9.08 -19.54
CA SER A 187 -7.79 7.72 -19.37
C SER A 187 -7.88 7.28 -17.91
N MET A 188 -7.23 8.00 -16.99
CA MET A 188 -7.17 7.67 -15.57
C MET A 188 -8.52 7.89 -14.85
N GLY A 189 -9.24 8.97 -15.19
CA GLY A 189 -10.48 9.34 -14.51
C GLY A 189 -10.26 9.78 -13.06
N LYS A 190 -11.09 9.25 -12.13
CA LYS A 190 -10.96 9.45 -10.68
C LYS A 190 -10.42 8.19 -10.02
N LEU A 191 -9.37 8.36 -9.21
CA LEU A 191 -8.78 7.30 -8.39
C LEU A 191 -8.98 7.62 -6.91
N SER A 192 -9.10 6.57 -6.10
CA SER A 192 -9.05 6.67 -4.64
C SER A 192 -8.42 5.41 -4.03
N PHE A 193 -7.75 5.56 -2.88
CA PHE A 193 -7.32 4.43 -2.07
C PHE A 193 -7.55 4.68 -0.59
N ASP A 194 -7.90 3.62 0.14
CA ASP A 194 -7.95 3.59 1.59
C ASP A 194 -6.58 3.20 2.17
N TYR A 195 -6.07 4.04 3.06
CA TYR A 195 -4.88 3.79 3.84
C TYR A 195 -5.25 3.46 5.30
N PRO A 196 -4.49 2.59 5.99
CA PRO A 196 -3.53 1.63 5.44
C PRO A 196 -4.21 0.38 4.87
N SER A 197 -3.81 -0.07 3.68
CA SER A 197 -4.26 -1.34 3.08
C SER A 197 -3.32 -1.82 1.97
N GLY A 198 -3.47 -3.08 1.52
CA GLY A 198 -2.75 -3.56 0.33
C GLY A 198 -3.14 -2.80 -0.96
N ARG A 199 -4.24 -2.04 -0.95
CA ARG A 199 -4.64 -1.16 -2.06
C ARG A 199 -4.26 0.31 -1.88
N GLY A 200 -3.69 0.66 -0.72
CA GLY A 200 -3.20 1.97 -0.36
C GLY A 200 -1.95 1.78 0.48
N SER A 201 -0.85 1.45 -0.19
CA SER A 201 0.35 0.89 0.42
C SER A 201 1.26 1.93 1.08
N MET A 202 1.12 3.19 0.66
CA MET A 202 1.86 4.33 1.20
C MET A 202 1.00 5.57 1.33
N GLN A 203 1.32 6.45 2.27
CA GLN A 203 0.54 7.67 2.56
C GLN A 203 0.86 8.85 1.63
N TRP A 204 1.15 8.60 0.34
CA TRP A 204 1.52 9.65 -0.60
C TRP A 204 1.32 9.24 -2.05
N PHE A 205 1.18 10.22 -2.93
CA PHE A 205 1.28 10.04 -4.38
C PHE A 205 1.95 11.27 -5.00
N THR A 206 2.31 11.18 -6.28
CA THR A 206 2.84 12.34 -7.02
C THR A 206 2.18 12.51 -8.39
N ILE A 207 2.08 13.77 -8.80
CA ILE A 207 1.79 14.16 -10.18
C ILE A 207 3.08 14.72 -10.76
N ASN A 208 3.57 14.13 -11.85
CA ASN A 208 4.88 14.44 -12.41
C ASN A 208 4.77 14.86 -13.87
N THR A 209 5.58 15.83 -14.25
CA THR A 209 6.01 15.97 -15.65
C THR A 209 7.43 15.38 -15.75
N PRO A 210 8.04 15.26 -16.95
CA PRO A 210 9.33 14.57 -17.05
C PRO A 210 10.49 15.17 -16.23
N GLN A 211 10.44 16.47 -15.87
CA GLN A 211 11.53 17.16 -15.15
C GLN A 211 11.17 17.64 -13.74
N GLN A 212 9.94 17.41 -13.27
CA GLN A 212 9.42 18.00 -12.04
C GLN A 212 8.22 17.20 -11.51
N GLY A 213 7.84 17.43 -10.27
CA GLY A 213 6.62 16.87 -9.73
C GLY A 213 6.00 17.67 -8.60
N LEU A 214 4.77 17.30 -8.26
CA LEU A 214 4.05 17.74 -7.08
C LEU A 214 3.84 16.52 -6.19
N TYR A 215 4.48 16.54 -5.03
CA TYR A 215 4.29 15.55 -3.97
C TYR A 215 3.10 15.93 -3.12
N ILE A 216 2.20 14.97 -2.88
CA ILE A 216 1.07 15.08 -1.97
C ILE A 216 1.13 13.87 -1.04
N GLY A 217 1.37 14.10 0.25
CA GLY A 217 1.41 13.01 1.22
C GLY A 217 1.03 13.42 2.63
N CYS A 218 0.53 12.47 3.40
CA CYS A 218 0.20 12.65 4.82
C CYS A 218 1.31 12.02 5.66
N HIS A 219 2.08 12.85 6.34
CA HIS A 219 3.18 12.48 7.23
C HIS A 219 2.63 12.23 8.63
N ASP A 220 1.93 11.10 8.77
CA ASP A 220 1.24 10.70 10.00
C ASP A 220 1.89 9.45 10.63
N ALA A 221 2.55 9.67 11.76
CA ALA A 221 3.24 8.62 12.52
C ALA A 221 2.27 7.65 13.22
N ASP A 222 1.04 8.07 13.49
CA ASP A 222 0.00 7.21 14.08
C ASP A 222 -0.63 6.27 13.05
N ARG A 223 -0.30 6.46 11.76
CA ARG A 223 -0.78 5.63 10.64
C ARG A 223 -2.31 5.54 10.64
N THR A 224 -2.99 6.65 10.95
CA THR A 224 -4.44 6.67 11.09
C THR A 224 -5.12 6.38 9.77
N LYS A 225 -6.35 5.88 9.84
CA LYS A 225 -7.14 5.62 8.64
C LYS A 225 -7.36 6.93 7.90
N LYS A 226 -7.25 6.89 6.57
CA LYS A 226 -7.60 8.00 5.68
C LYS A 226 -7.77 7.50 4.25
N GLN A 227 -8.40 8.31 3.41
CA GLN A 227 -8.55 8.04 1.98
C GLN A 227 -7.90 9.16 1.19
N PHE A 228 -7.10 8.80 0.18
CA PHE A 228 -6.56 9.74 -0.79
C PHE A 228 -7.36 9.67 -2.06
N GLU A 229 -7.59 10.82 -2.70
CA GLU A 229 -8.26 10.91 -3.99
C GLU A 229 -7.46 11.81 -4.94
N VAL A 230 -7.47 11.42 -6.23
CA VAL A 230 -7.04 12.28 -7.34
C VAL A 230 -8.00 12.09 -8.51
N ALA A 231 -8.40 13.18 -9.15
CA ALA A 231 -9.22 13.13 -10.35
C ALA A 231 -8.65 14.05 -11.43
N TYR A 232 -8.78 13.67 -12.69
CA TYR A 232 -8.43 14.51 -13.82
C TYR A 232 -9.69 15.00 -14.54
N ASN A 233 -9.79 16.31 -14.77
CA ASN A 233 -10.85 16.94 -15.54
C ASN A 233 -10.35 17.24 -16.95
N THR A 234 -10.84 16.48 -17.94
CA THR A 234 -10.43 16.64 -19.34
C THR A 234 -10.79 18.03 -19.90
N PRO A 235 -12.01 18.57 -19.72
CA PRO A 235 -12.35 19.92 -20.19
C PRO A 235 -11.41 21.04 -19.71
N SER A 236 -11.00 21.02 -18.44
CA SER A 236 -10.11 22.06 -17.87
C SER A 236 -8.63 21.68 -17.85
N ALA A 237 -8.28 20.48 -18.33
CA ALA A 237 -6.92 19.93 -18.31
C ALA A 237 -6.23 20.08 -16.94
N SER A 238 -6.97 19.82 -15.86
CA SER A 238 -6.51 20.03 -14.48
C SER A 238 -6.83 18.84 -13.59
N PHE A 239 -6.05 18.66 -12.54
CA PHE A 239 -6.35 17.68 -11.50
C PHE A 239 -7.05 18.33 -10.30
N SER A 240 -7.79 17.50 -9.56
CA SER A 240 -8.14 17.76 -8.17
C SER A 240 -7.57 16.66 -7.28
N SER A 241 -7.30 17.00 -6.02
CA SER A 241 -6.80 16.10 -5.00
C SER A 241 -7.53 16.35 -3.68
N ALA A 242 -7.74 15.29 -2.90
CA ALA A 242 -8.32 15.39 -1.56
C ALA A 242 -7.78 14.29 -0.65
N ILE A 243 -7.77 14.57 0.66
CA ILE A 243 -7.52 13.57 1.71
C ILE A 243 -8.68 13.61 2.70
N THR A 244 -9.30 12.46 2.94
CA THR A 244 -10.46 12.31 3.81
C THR A 244 -10.11 11.49 5.05
N PHE A 245 -10.41 12.03 6.23
CA PHE A 245 -10.15 11.43 7.54
C PHE A 245 -11.47 11.08 8.24
N PRO A 246 -11.67 9.82 8.66
CA PRO A 246 -12.70 9.49 9.64
C PRO A 246 -12.31 10.05 11.02
N VAL A 247 -13.25 10.70 11.68
CA VAL A 247 -13.03 11.43 12.94
C VAL A 247 -13.76 10.78 14.11
N PHE A 248 -15.09 10.74 14.05
CA PHE A 248 -15.97 10.19 15.08
C PHE A 248 -15.71 10.72 16.50
N SER A 249 -15.39 12.01 16.62
CA SER A 249 -15.00 12.67 17.87
C SER A 249 -15.55 14.11 17.91
N THR A 250 -15.55 14.74 19.08
CA THR A 250 -15.89 16.17 19.24
C THR A 250 -14.71 17.09 18.93
N THR A 251 -13.50 16.53 18.86
CA THR A 251 -12.27 17.21 18.47
C THR A 251 -11.48 16.39 17.47
N PHE A 252 -10.73 17.04 16.59
CA PHE A 252 -9.82 16.38 15.66
C PHE A 252 -8.59 17.23 15.38
N THR A 253 -7.43 16.60 15.42
CA THR A 253 -6.18 17.20 14.95
C THR A 253 -5.82 16.56 13.62
N VAL A 254 -5.67 17.38 12.59
CA VAL A 254 -5.28 16.91 11.27
C VAL A 254 -3.80 16.53 11.31
N PRO A 255 -3.42 15.30 10.92
CA PRO A 255 -2.03 14.96 10.73
C PRO A 255 -1.37 15.83 9.65
N GLU A 256 -0.05 16.02 9.72
CA GLU A 256 0.68 16.89 8.80
C GLU A 256 0.53 16.43 7.33
N VAL A 257 -0.16 17.21 6.50
CA VAL A 257 -0.23 16.98 5.04
C VAL A 257 0.81 17.83 4.34
N ASN A 258 1.76 17.17 3.70
CA ASN A 258 2.89 17.77 3.00
C ASN A 258 2.57 17.93 1.51
N ILE A 259 2.61 19.17 1.03
CA ILE A 259 2.48 19.54 -0.38
C ILE A 259 3.80 20.17 -0.83
N ALA A 260 4.51 19.50 -1.75
CA ALA A 260 5.84 19.94 -2.17
C ALA A 260 6.03 19.83 -3.69
N PRO A 261 6.06 20.97 -4.41
CA PRO A 261 6.66 21.01 -5.73
C PRO A 261 8.16 20.69 -5.65
N TYR A 262 8.68 19.91 -6.59
CA TYR A 262 10.09 19.52 -6.62
C TYR A 262 10.62 19.37 -8.05
N GLY A 263 11.95 19.48 -8.20
CA GLY A 263 12.66 19.16 -9.45
C GLY A 263 13.07 17.70 -9.55
N GLY A 264 13.13 17.17 -10.76
CA GLY A 264 13.52 15.79 -11.06
C GLY A 264 12.33 14.85 -11.24
N THR A 265 12.59 13.56 -11.03
CA THR A 265 11.63 12.47 -11.28
C THR A 265 10.90 12.05 -10.01
N TRP A 266 9.95 11.12 -10.12
CA TRP A 266 9.20 10.56 -8.99
C TRP A 266 10.10 9.99 -7.87
N HIS A 267 11.35 9.61 -8.19
CA HIS A 267 12.37 9.21 -7.22
C HIS A 267 12.59 10.27 -6.12
N THR A 268 12.50 11.57 -6.45
CA THR A 268 12.59 12.66 -5.46
C THR A 268 11.45 12.59 -4.45
N GLY A 269 10.22 12.33 -4.92
CA GLY A 269 9.05 12.13 -4.07
C GLY A 269 9.18 10.89 -3.18
N ALA A 270 9.65 9.78 -3.75
CA ALA A 270 9.92 8.54 -3.01
C ALA A 270 10.97 8.75 -1.90
N LYS A 271 12.09 9.42 -2.20
CA LYS A 271 13.12 9.76 -1.20
C LYS A 271 12.59 10.65 -0.09
N ARG A 272 11.74 11.62 -0.43
CA ARG A 272 11.09 12.50 0.56
C ARG A 272 10.24 11.67 1.52
N TYR A 273 9.40 10.78 1.00
CA TYR A 273 8.57 9.92 1.85
C TYR A 273 9.41 8.99 2.71
N ARG A 274 10.39 8.31 2.10
CA ARG A 274 11.33 7.43 2.80
C ARG A 274 12.07 8.12 3.92
N THR A 275 12.59 9.33 3.67
CA THR A 275 13.32 10.13 4.68
C THR A 275 12.44 10.42 5.89
N TRP A 276 11.19 10.83 5.65
CA TRP A 276 10.22 11.00 6.73
C TRP A 276 9.94 9.67 7.44
N TYR A 277 9.62 8.60 6.71
CA TYR A 277 9.27 7.31 7.29
C TYR A 277 10.38 6.78 8.21
N LEU A 278 11.64 6.81 7.77
CA LEU A 278 12.79 6.35 8.56
C LEU A 278 13.11 7.27 9.75
N SER A 279 12.60 8.50 9.77
CA SER A 279 12.68 9.37 10.96
C SER A 279 11.67 8.99 12.05
N GLN A 280 10.59 8.28 11.67
CA GLN A 280 9.49 7.91 12.56
C GLN A 280 9.55 6.43 12.97
N PHE A 281 10.01 5.57 12.07
CA PHE A 281 9.96 4.12 12.23
C PHE A 281 11.34 3.47 11.99
N THR A 282 11.56 2.35 12.66
CA THR A 282 12.74 1.50 12.46
C THR A 282 12.32 0.26 11.69
N LEU A 283 12.96 0.02 10.54
CA LEU A 283 12.74 -1.20 9.77
C LEU A 283 13.26 -2.43 10.53
N PRO A 284 12.62 -3.60 10.38
CA PRO A 284 13.03 -4.80 11.07
C PRO A 284 14.41 -5.26 10.61
N THR A 285 15.23 -5.71 11.56
CA THR A 285 16.44 -6.46 11.22
C THR A 285 16.05 -7.88 10.80
N LEU A 286 16.21 -8.17 9.52
CA LEU A 286 15.89 -9.48 8.96
C LEU A 286 17.02 -10.50 9.23
N PRO A 287 16.70 -11.76 9.58
CA PRO A 287 17.67 -12.85 9.60
C PRO A 287 18.42 -12.96 8.28
N THR A 288 19.69 -13.39 8.33
CA THR A 288 20.51 -13.54 7.13
C THR A 288 19.87 -14.49 6.12
N TRP A 289 19.27 -15.58 6.60
CA TRP A 289 18.63 -16.57 5.75
C TRP A 289 17.46 -15.96 4.95
N VAL A 290 16.69 -15.03 5.53
CA VAL A 290 15.57 -14.35 4.84
C VAL A 290 16.09 -13.47 3.71
N LYS A 291 17.15 -12.68 3.97
CA LYS A 291 17.72 -11.79 2.95
C LYS A 291 18.26 -12.59 1.76
N GLN A 292 18.84 -13.75 2.04
CA GLN A 292 19.43 -14.66 1.06
C GLN A 292 18.41 -15.61 0.40
N ASP A 293 17.21 -15.74 0.97
CA ASP A 293 16.22 -16.70 0.51
C ASP A 293 15.85 -16.44 -0.96
N ALA A 294 15.71 -17.53 -1.71
CA ALA A 294 15.38 -17.48 -3.12
C ALA A 294 13.89 -17.21 -3.37
N GLY A 295 13.06 -17.46 -2.36
CA GLY A 295 11.66 -17.74 -2.54
C GLY A 295 11.27 -19.06 -1.88
N TRP A 296 9.99 -19.37 -2.00
CA TRP A 296 9.41 -20.50 -1.31
C TRP A 296 8.48 -21.35 -2.18
N PHE A 297 8.30 -22.59 -1.78
CA PHE A 297 7.30 -23.49 -2.30
C PHE A 297 6.13 -23.55 -1.32
N LEU A 298 4.98 -23.00 -1.74
CA LEU A 298 3.74 -23.02 -0.97
C LEU A 298 2.95 -24.29 -1.32
N ALA A 299 2.65 -25.11 -0.32
CA ALA A 299 1.86 -26.32 -0.47
C ALA A 299 0.61 -26.26 0.41
N ILE A 300 -0.57 -26.30 -0.21
CA ILE A 300 -1.82 -26.56 0.51
C ILE A 300 -1.87 -28.06 0.81
N LEU A 301 -1.87 -28.45 2.08
CA LEU A 301 -1.89 -29.86 2.49
C LEU A 301 -3.30 -30.46 2.40
N LYS A 302 -4.28 -29.74 2.94
CA LYS A 302 -5.70 -30.11 2.86
C LYS A 302 -6.57 -28.96 2.37
N GLN A 303 -7.48 -29.26 1.46
CA GLN A 303 -8.37 -28.29 0.83
C GLN A 303 -9.63 -27.97 1.63
N GLN A 304 -10.34 -26.90 1.23
CA GLN A 304 -11.60 -26.45 1.85
C GLN A 304 -12.68 -27.55 1.84
N ASN A 305 -12.70 -28.38 0.79
CA ASN A 305 -13.61 -29.51 0.64
C ASN A 305 -13.17 -30.76 1.43
N GLY A 306 -12.04 -30.71 2.15
CA GLY A 306 -11.49 -31.80 2.94
C GLY A 306 -10.55 -32.74 2.19
N TYR A 307 -10.33 -32.54 0.88
CA TYR A 307 -9.40 -33.36 0.11
C TYR A 307 -7.97 -33.18 0.61
N VAL A 308 -7.29 -34.29 0.92
CA VAL A 308 -5.91 -34.32 1.39
C VAL A 308 -4.99 -34.47 0.18
N MET A 309 -4.20 -33.43 -0.09
CA MET A 309 -3.21 -33.40 -1.17
C MET A 309 -1.85 -33.91 -0.69
N TRP A 310 -1.51 -33.63 0.57
CA TRP A 310 -0.22 -34.01 1.16
C TRP A 310 -0.39 -34.32 2.65
N ARG A 311 0.20 -35.41 3.12
CA ARG A 311 0.29 -35.71 4.56
C ARG A 311 1.60 -35.22 5.18
N TYR A 312 1.65 -35.19 6.51
CA TYR A 312 2.86 -34.74 7.22
C TYR A 312 4.06 -35.68 7.04
N ASP A 313 3.83 -36.99 6.87
CA ASP A 313 4.88 -37.96 6.55
C ASP A 313 5.46 -37.76 5.13
N GLU A 314 4.77 -37.00 4.28
CA GLU A 314 5.17 -36.71 2.90
C GLU A 314 5.89 -35.37 2.73
N ILE A 315 6.22 -34.65 3.80
CA ILE A 315 6.97 -33.38 3.73
C ILE A 315 8.31 -33.53 2.98
N ASP A 316 8.94 -34.71 3.01
CA ASP A 316 10.16 -34.97 2.23
C ASP A 316 9.91 -34.88 0.70
N LYS A 317 8.72 -35.25 0.22
CA LYS A 317 8.36 -35.08 -1.19
C LYS A 317 8.22 -33.59 -1.56
N LEU A 318 7.71 -32.77 -0.63
CA LEU A 318 7.65 -31.32 -0.83
C LEU A 318 9.06 -30.72 -0.90
N CYS A 319 9.98 -31.21 -0.07
CA CYS A 319 11.40 -30.84 -0.14
C CYS A 319 12.01 -31.23 -1.50
N ASP A 320 11.73 -32.44 -2.00
CA ASP A 320 12.20 -32.90 -3.31
C ASP A 320 11.69 -32.00 -4.44
N ILE A 321 10.40 -31.63 -4.40
CA ILE A 321 9.79 -30.72 -5.37
C ILE A 321 10.48 -29.36 -5.34
N ALA A 322 10.63 -28.76 -4.15
CA ALA A 322 11.26 -27.46 -3.98
C ALA A 322 12.74 -27.46 -4.41
N ASP A 323 13.48 -28.54 -4.12
CA ASP A 323 14.88 -28.72 -4.53
C ASP A 323 15.06 -28.69 -6.05
N ARG A 324 14.10 -29.21 -6.83
CA ARG A 324 14.15 -29.16 -8.30
C ARG A 324 14.19 -27.72 -8.83
N PHE A 325 13.54 -26.80 -8.14
CA PHE A 325 13.56 -25.38 -8.47
C PHE A 325 14.70 -24.61 -7.79
N GLY A 326 15.41 -25.22 -6.83
CA GLY A 326 16.43 -24.55 -6.03
C GLY A 326 15.87 -23.71 -4.87
N LEU A 327 14.65 -24.02 -4.42
CA LEU A 327 13.99 -23.35 -3.30
C LEU A 327 14.27 -24.10 -1.99
N LYS A 328 14.47 -23.37 -0.89
CA LYS A 328 14.79 -23.92 0.43
C LYS A 328 13.81 -23.52 1.54
N THR A 329 12.69 -22.92 1.17
CA THR A 329 11.62 -22.55 2.11
C THR A 329 10.31 -23.20 1.70
N LEU A 330 9.62 -23.84 2.65
CA LEU A 330 8.30 -24.44 2.48
C LEU A 330 7.25 -23.62 3.22
N GLY A 331 6.16 -23.26 2.55
CA GLY A 331 4.96 -22.72 3.18
C GLY A 331 3.88 -23.79 3.29
N LEU A 332 3.53 -24.21 4.50
CA LEU A 332 2.49 -25.22 4.72
C LEU A 332 1.14 -24.55 4.97
N PHE A 333 0.27 -24.64 3.98
CA PHE A 333 -1.07 -24.07 3.98
C PHE A 333 -2.10 -25.18 4.19
N GLY A 334 -3.26 -24.87 4.77
CA GLY A 334 -4.28 -25.89 5.06
C GLY A 334 -3.77 -27.05 5.93
N TRP A 335 -2.76 -26.78 6.77
CA TRP A 335 -2.09 -27.78 7.60
C TRP A 335 -2.94 -28.23 8.79
N ALA A 336 -3.98 -27.48 9.16
CA ALA A 336 -4.85 -27.80 10.29
C ALA A 336 -6.07 -28.64 9.85
N HIS A 337 -6.79 -29.20 10.83
CA HIS A 337 -7.98 -30.03 10.62
C HIS A 337 -9.14 -29.35 9.86
N GLY A 338 -9.16 -28.02 9.73
CA GLY A 338 -10.10 -27.34 8.84
C GLY A 338 -9.76 -27.48 7.35
N GLY A 339 -8.49 -27.69 7.02
CA GLY A 339 -7.95 -27.42 5.69
C GLY A 339 -7.82 -25.92 5.42
N HIS A 340 -7.56 -25.54 4.17
CA HIS A 340 -7.43 -24.14 3.78
C HIS A 340 -8.77 -23.42 3.65
N ASP A 341 -8.84 -22.15 4.08
CA ASP A 341 -10.06 -21.32 4.12
C ASP A 341 -11.27 -22.00 4.76
N ARG A 342 -11.06 -22.60 5.95
CA ARG A 342 -12.13 -23.23 6.74
C ARG A 342 -11.74 -23.40 8.21
N LEU A 343 -12.73 -23.32 9.10
CA LEU A 343 -12.63 -23.47 10.57
C LEU A 343 -11.67 -22.49 11.25
N PHE A 344 -11.30 -21.37 10.64
CA PHE A 344 -10.52 -20.34 11.32
C PHE A 344 -11.28 -19.80 12.56
N PRO A 345 -10.61 -19.49 13.69
CA PRO A 345 -9.18 -19.59 13.96
C PRO A 345 -8.73 -20.90 14.62
N ASN A 346 -9.34 -22.06 14.30
CA ASN A 346 -8.97 -23.34 14.91
C ASN A 346 -7.86 -24.03 14.11
N TRP A 347 -6.60 -23.75 14.46
CA TRP A 347 -5.41 -24.37 13.84
C TRP A 347 -4.86 -25.55 14.65
N ILE A 348 -5.62 -26.64 14.68
CA ILE A 348 -5.21 -27.90 15.34
C ILE A 348 -4.61 -28.84 14.29
N PRO A 349 -3.41 -29.43 14.52
CA PRO A 349 -2.87 -30.49 13.66
C PRO A 349 -3.89 -31.59 13.40
N ASP A 350 -3.96 -32.07 12.17
CA ASP A 350 -5.01 -32.98 11.72
C ASP A 350 -4.58 -34.44 11.79
N ASP A 351 -5.38 -35.29 12.42
CA ASP A 351 -5.15 -36.73 12.49
C ASP A 351 -5.19 -37.38 11.09
N LEU A 352 -5.98 -36.85 10.14
CA LEU A 352 -5.99 -37.33 8.76
C LEU A 352 -4.66 -37.07 8.03
N LEU A 353 -3.90 -36.09 8.49
CA LEU A 353 -2.57 -35.77 7.96
C LEU A 353 -1.45 -36.47 8.75
N GLY A 354 -1.77 -37.16 9.84
CA GLY A 354 -0.85 -37.91 10.70
C GLY A 354 -0.70 -37.35 12.13
N GLY A 355 -1.40 -36.28 12.47
CA GLY A 355 -1.42 -35.68 13.81
C GLY A 355 -0.14 -34.89 14.15
N GLN A 356 -0.15 -34.26 15.34
CA GLN A 356 0.94 -33.39 15.80
C GLN A 356 2.33 -34.05 15.78
N PRO A 357 2.53 -35.32 16.23
CA PRO A 357 3.85 -35.94 16.20
C PRO A 357 4.43 -36.07 14.79
N ALA A 358 3.59 -36.42 13.81
CA ALA A 358 4.04 -36.56 12.43
C ALA A 358 4.40 -35.21 11.80
N LEU A 359 3.66 -34.13 12.12
CA LEU A 359 4.01 -32.78 11.68
C LEU A 359 5.38 -32.35 12.21
N LYS A 360 5.62 -32.50 13.52
CA LYS A 360 6.91 -32.16 14.13
C LYS A 360 8.06 -32.97 13.51
N ALA A 361 7.86 -34.27 13.35
CA ALA A 361 8.86 -35.15 12.73
C ALA A 361 9.13 -34.79 11.27
N GLY A 362 8.10 -34.39 10.50
CA GLY A 362 8.26 -33.95 9.12
C GLY A 362 9.04 -32.65 8.99
N ILE A 363 8.76 -31.66 9.85
CA ILE A 363 9.52 -30.41 9.93
C ILE A 363 10.99 -30.68 10.30
N GLU A 364 11.25 -31.54 11.28
CA GLU A 364 12.62 -31.92 11.66
C GLU A 364 13.39 -32.58 10.49
N ARG A 365 12.72 -33.42 9.68
CA ARG A 365 13.34 -34.01 8.48
C ARG A 365 13.63 -32.95 7.42
N ALA A 366 12.75 -31.98 7.21
CA ALA A 366 13.01 -30.85 6.33
C ALA A 366 14.23 -30.03 6.80
N HIS A 367 14.34 -29.75 8.10
CA HIS A 367 15.49 -29.07 8.69
C HIS A 367 16.81 -29.81 8.48
N LYS A 368 16.83 -31.14 8.62
CA LYS A 368 18.02 -31.98 8.33
C LYS A 368 18.49 -31.86 6.88
N ARG A 369 17.61 -31.43 5.97
CA ARG A 369 17.89 -31.15 4.55
C ARG A 369 18.17 -29.67 4.25
N GLY A 370 18.25 -28.83 5.28
CA GLY A 370 18.53 -27.40 5.16
C GLY A 370 17.32 -26.55 4.74
N PHE A 371 16.10 -27.08 4.88
CA PHE A 371 14.89 -26.30 4.60
C PHE A 371 14.45 -25.44 5.78
N LYS A 372 13.72 -24.37 5.47
CA LYS A 372 12.91 -23.58 6.40
C LYS A 372 11.44 -23.91 6.20
N VAL A 373 10.65 -23.92 7.27
CA VAL A 373 9.21 -24.22 7.22
C VAL A 373 8.40 -23.11 7.87
N ILE A 374 7.41 -22.60 7.13
CA ILE A 374 6.49 -21.55 7.55
C ILE A 374 5.09 -22.14 7.67
N LEU A 375 4.39 -21.88 8.78
CA LEU A 375 2.99 -22.27 8.93
C LEU A 375 2.05 -21.10 8.62
N TYR A 376 0.99 -21.39 7.88
CA TYR A 376 -0.07 -20.45 7.56
C TYR A 376 -1.08 -20.28 8.70
N ALA A 377 -1.46 -19.05 9.00
CA ALA A 377 -2.65 -18.68 9.75
C ALA A 377 -3.33 -17.48 9.07
N ASN A 378 -4.58 -17.17 9.42
CA ASN A 378 -5.27 -15.98 8.92
C ASN A 378 -5.48 -14.98 10.06
N ALA A 379 -5.13 -13.71 9.81
CA ALA A 379 -5.11 -12.67 10.82
C ALA A 379 -6.44 -11.95 11.02
N THR A 380 -7.39 -12.12 10.09
CA THR A 380 -8.58 -11.27 9.99
C THR A 380 -9.89 -12.03 10.00
N MET A 381 -9.93 -13.32 9.65
CA MET A 381 -11.17 -14.04 9.41
C MET A 381 -11.47 -15.10 10.49
N MET A 382 -12.76 -15.21 10.84
CA MET A 382 -13.33 -16.28 11.66
C MET A 382 -14.40 -17.01 10.87
N ASP A 383 -14.32 -18.33 10.79
CA ASP A 383 -15.38 -19.15 10.19
C ASP A 383 -16.63 -19.08 11.08
N ALA A 384 -17.74 -18.63 10.51
CA ALA A 384 -19.01 -18.44 11.22
C ALA A 384 -19.64 -19.75 11.73
N THR A 385 -19.12 -20.91 11.31
CA THR A 385 -19.55 -22.24 11.77
C THR A 385 -18.68 -22.81 12.88
N SER A 386 -17.57 -22.15 13.22
CA SER A 386 -16.63 -22.64 14.24
C SER A 386 -17.17 -22.49 15.67
N GLU A 387 -16.74 -23.39 16.57
CA GLU A 387 -16.99 -23.22 18.01
C GLU A 387 -16.38 -21.94 18.55
N TYR A 388 -15.23 -21.50 18.01
CA TYR A 388 -14.63 -20.24 18.37
C TYR A 388 -15.58 -19.07 18.11
N TYR A 389 -16.20 -19.01 16.92
CA TYR A 389 -17.19 -17.97 16.64
C TYR A 389 -18.41 -18.07 17.55
N LYS A 390 -18.91 -19.28 17.80
CA LYS A 390 -20.06 -19.52 18.69
C LYS A 390 -19.84 -18.96 20.11
N TYR A 391 -18.65 -19.16 20.68
CA TYR A 391 -18.39 -18.80 22.09
C TYR A 391 -17.63 -17.48 22.26
N ALA A 392 -16.81 -17.07 21.30
CA ALA A 392 -15.98 -15.86 21.39
C ALA A 392 -16.30 -14.81 20.32
N GLY A 393 -17.11 -15.12 19.30
CA GLY A 393 -17.39 -14.23 18.18
C GLY A 393 -17.85 -12.84 18.60
N ASN A 394 -18.73 -12.74 19.61
CA ASN A 394 -19.23 -11.44 20.10
C ASN A 394 -18.13 -10.50 20.60
N GLN A 395 -17.13 -11.03 21.31
CA GLN A 395 -16.02 -10.23 21.85
C GLN A 395 -14.88 -10.03 20.83
N THR A 396 -14.85 -10.79 19.73
CA THR A 396 -13.75 -10.73 18.74
C THR A 396 -14.12 -10.09 17.41
N MET A 397 -15.39 -10.06 17.01
CA MET A 397 -15.76 -9.57 15.68
C MET A 397 -15.63 -8.05 15.56
N ALA A 398 -15.32 -7.57 14.35
CA ALA A 398 -15.55 -6.19 13.98
C ALA A 398 -17.03 -6.02 13.58
N VAL A 399 -17.65 -4.94 14.04
CA VAL A 399 -19.04 -4.61 13.70
C VAL A 399 -19.14 -3.26 13.01
N ARG A 400 -20.06 -3.19 12.04
CA ARG A 400 -20.47 -1.97 11.35
C ARG A 400 -21.22 -1.03 12.29
N GLU A 401 -21.51 0.17 11.81
CA GLU A 401 -22.28 1.16 12.59
C GLU A 401 -23.66 0.62 12.99
N ASP A 402 -24.32 -0.12 12.10
CA ASP A 402 -25.60 -0.82 12.33
C ASP A 402 -25.49 -2.03 13.29
N GLN A 403 -24.33 -2.24 13.92
CA GLN A 403 -23.98 -3.33 14.85
C GLN A 403 -24.00 -4.73 14.22
N MET A 404 -24.12 -4.83 12.89
CA MET A 404 -23.98 -6.10 12.20
C MET A 404 -22.51 -6.42 11.95
N ALA A 405 -22.19 -7.72 11.93
CA ALA A 405 -20.87 -8.20 11.59
C ALA A 405 -20.46 -7.81 10.16
N TYR A 406 -19.17 -7.54 9.95
CA TYR A 406 -18.60 -7.61 8.62
C TYR A 406 -18.49 -9.07 8.21
N THR A 407 -19.13 -9.44 7.10
CA THR A 407 -19.12 -10.82 6.59
C THR A 407 -18.54 -10.88 5.18
N SER A 408 -17.90 -12.00 4.88
CA SER A 408 -17.47 -12.36 3.53
C SER A 408 -17.72 -13.85 3.32
N SER A 409 -17.60 -14.33 2.08
CA SER A 409 -17.65 -15.76 1.81
C SER A 409 -16.61 -16.17 0.80
N ILE A 410 -16.06 -17.37 0.98
CA ILE A 410 -15.11 -17.97 0.05
C ILE A 410 -15.71 -19.30 -0.39
N ARG A 411 -15.89 -19.43 -1.70
CA ARG A 411 -16.23 -20.68 -2.35
C ARG A 411 -15.07 -21.06 -3.25
N LYS A 412 -14.34 -22.13 -2.89
CA LYS A 412 -13.24 -22.61 -3.74
C LYS A 412 -13.69 -23.53 -4.87
N TYR A 413 -14.82 -24.22 -4.71
CA TYR A 413 -15.31 -25.19 -5.67
C TYR A 413 -16.76 -24.92 -6.08
N ASN A 414 -17.08 -25.08 -7.37
CA ASN A 414 -18.44 -25.03 -7.90
C ASN A 414 -19.37 -26.05 -7.22
N SER A 415 -18.86 -27.22 -6.88
CA SER A 415 -19.62 -28.25 -6.15
C SER A 415 -19.74 -28.02 -4.64
N ALA A 416 -19.02 -27.06 -4.06
CA ALA A 416 -19.02 -26.82 -2.61
C ALA A 416 -19.91 -25.64 -2.18
N THR A 417 -20.44 -25.71 -0.94
CA THR A 417 -21.09 -24.59 -0.28
C THR A 417 -20.04 -23.53 0.11
N PRO A 418 -20.29 -22.23 -0.13
CA PRO A 418 -19.41 -21.16 0.35
C PRO A 418 -19.22 -21.21 1.86
N VAL A 419 -17.98 -21.09 2.34
CA VAL A 419 -17.70 -20.87 3.76
C VAL A 419 -17.93 -19.40 4.06
N VAL A 420 -18.73 -19.11 5.09
CA VAL A 420 -19.03 -17.74 5.53
C VAL A 420 -18.06 -17.35 6.62
N PHE A 421 -17.37 -16.23 6.42
CA PHE A 421 -16.45 -15.65 7.37
C PHE A 421 -17.02 -14.38 8.00
N VAL A 422 -16.67 -14.17 9.26
CA VAL A 422 -16.85 -12.93 10.00
C VAL A 422 -15.47 -12.29 10.20
N GLU A 423 -15.35 -11.01 9.91
CA GLU A 423 -14.10 -10.28 10.15
C GLU A 423 -13.91 -10.06 11.65
N SER A 424 -12.71 -10.36 12.13
CA SER A 424 -12.24 -10.09 13.47
C SER A 424 -11.81 -8.63 13.65
N SER A 425 -11.72 -8.20 14.90
CA SER A 425 -11.15 -6.92 15.27
C SER A 425 -9.82 -7.10 15.99
N TYR A 426 -8.80 -6.41 15.49
CA TYR A 426 -7.52 -6.26 16.19
C TYR A 426 -7.68 -5.57 17.56
N SER A 427 -8.73 -4.77 17.77
CA SER A 427 -9.03 -4.14 19.06
C SER A 427 -9.54 -5.13 20.11
N SER A 428 -9.86 -6.37 19.75
CA SER A 428 -10.19 -7.40 20.72
C SER A 428 -8.92 -7.95 21.35
N ALA A 429 -8.73 -7.74 22.66
CA ALA A 429 -7.64 -8.37 23.41
C ALA A 429 -7.67 -9.90 23.28
N TYR A 430 -8.86 -10.50 23.20
CA TYR A 430 -9.01 -11.94 22.99
C TYR A 430 -8.48 -12.37 21.61
N TRP A 431 -8.81 -11.64 20.55
CA TRP A 431 -8.27 -11.92 19.20
C TRP A 431 -6.75 -11.80 19.14
N ARG A 432 -6.18 -10.72 19.70
CA ARG A 432 -4.71 -10.54 19.73
C ARG A 432 -4.01 -11.66 20.48
N LYS A 433 -4.59 -12.11 21.60
CA LYS A 433 -4.09 -13.28 22.34
C LYS A 433 -4.17 -14.56 21.50
N THR A 434 -5.26 -14.77 20.75
CA THR A 434 -5.38 -15.90 19.82
C THR A 434 -4.26 -15.86 18.79
N MET A 435 -4.00 -14.72 18.16
CA MET A 435 -2.90 -14.59 17.19
C MET A 435 -1.53 -14.86 17.82
N MET A 436 -1.24 -14.29 18.99
CA MET A 436 0.00 -14.59 19.74
C MET A 436 0.17 -16.09 20.01
N ASN A 437 -0.89 -16.76 20.48
CA ASN A 437 -0.84 -18.19 20.75
C ASN A 437 -0.53 -19.01 19.50
N LEU A 438 -0.94 -18.57 18.31
CA LEU A 438 -0.61 -19.26 17.05
C LEU A 438 0.87 -19.12 16.70
N ALA A 439 1.50 -17.97 16.93
CA ALA A 439 2.95 -17.84 16.74
C ALA A 439 3.72 -18.76 17.71
N LEU A 440 3.29 -18.82 18.97
CA LEU A 440 3.87 -19.72 19.97
C LEU A 440 3.70 -21.19 19.56
N GLN A 441 2.51 -21.57 19.10
CA GLN A 441 2.22 -22.91 18.60
C GLN A 441 3.08 -23.26 17.38
N ALA A 442 3.21 -22.36 16.41
CA ALA A 442 4.03 -22.59 15.22
C ALA A 442 5.49 -22.88 15.59
N ARG A 443 6.05 -22.11 16.53
CA ARG A 443 7.39 -22.37 17.08
C ARG A 443 7.46 -23.70 17.83
N GLU A 444 6.47 -24.06 18.65
CA GLU A 444 6.42 -25.34 19.38
C GLU A 444 6.35 -26.57 18.45
N LEU A 445 5.69 -26.40 17.30
CA LEU A 445 5.65 -27.39 16.23
C LEU A 445 6.98 -27.50 15.47
N GLY A 446 7.91 -26.55 15.68
CA GLY A 446 9.24 -26.53 15.08
C GLY A 446 9.35 -25.66 13.81
N ALA A 447 8.32 -24.88 13.46
CA ALA A 447 8.39 -24.00 12.31
C ALA A 447 9.38 -22.84 12.53
N ASP A 448 9.97 -22.35 11.44
CA ASP A 448 10.88 -21.19 11.41
C ASP A 448 10.12 -19.86 11.29
N GLY A 449 8.81 -19.91 11.11
CA GLY A 449 8.00 -18.72 11.03
C GLY A 449 6.50 -19.00 10.92
N ILE A 450 5.74 -17.92 11.00
CA ILE A 450 4.29 -17.92 10.80
C ILE A 450 3.92 -16.85 9.79
N LEU A 451 3.01 -17.19 8.87
CA LEU A 451 2.35 -16.22 8.00
C LEU A 451 0.98 -15.87 8.58
N TYR A 452 0.76 -14.59 8.82
CA TYR A 452 -0.53 -14.01 9.17
C TYR A 452 -1.20 -13.45 7.93
N ASP A 453 -2.03 -14.28 7.31
CA ASP A 453 -2.68 -13.94 6.06
C ASP A 453 -3.59 -12.74 6.23
N GLN A 454 -3.64 -11.94 5.18
CA GLN A 454 -4.43 -10.71 5.08
C GLN A 454 -4.13 -9.58 6.08
N ALA A 455 -3.13 -9.71 6.96
CA ALA A 455 -2.74 -8.62 7.87
C ALA A 455 -2.24 -7.38 7.11
N GLY A 456 -1.53 -7.58 5.99
CA GLY A 456 -1.09 -6.55 5.04
C GLY A 456 -2.09 -6.29 3.90
N VAL A 457 -3.13 -7.10 3.75
CA VAL A 457 -4.15 -6.92 2.70
C VAL A 457 -5.26 -5.98 3.16
N LYS A 458 -5.92 -6.34 4.26
CA LYS A 458 -7.20 -5.76 4.64
C LYS A 458 -7.01 -4.31 5.06
N GLY A 459 -7.88 -3.45 4.54
CA GLY A 459 -7.92 -2.06 4.96
C GLY A 459 -8.38 -1.92 6.41
N ALA A 460 -8.11 -0.76 6.99
CA ALA A 460 -8.65 -0.43 8.31
C ALA A 460 -10.19 -0.31 8.24
N LEU A 461 -10.88 -1.36 8.70
CA LEU A 461 -12.34 -1.33 8.90
C LEU A 461 -12.66 -0.39 10.06
N LEU A 462 -13.76 0.37 9.92
CA LEU A 462 -14.37 1.06 11.04
C LEU A 462 -15.07 0.02 11.92
N ASN A 463 -14.81 0.03 13.21
CA ASN A 463 -15.41 -0.90 14.15
C ASN A 463 -16.23 -0.14 15.18
N PHE A 464 -17.50 -0.49 15.37
CA PHE A 464 -18.40 0.19 16.30
C PHE A 464 -18.74 -0.65 17.52
N SER A 465 -17.91 -1.66 17.82
CA SER A 465 -18.09 -2.50 19.00
C SER A 465 -17.80 -1.69 20.27
N LYS A 466 -18.73 -1.73 21.23
CA LYS A 466 -18.62 -1.00 22.51
C LYS A 466 -17.91 -1.79 23.62
N ILE A 467 -17.49 -3.02 23.33
CA ILE A 467 -16.94 -3.95 24.33
C ILE A 467 -15.47 -4.30 24.07
N GLN A 468 -14.81 -3.58 23.15
CA GLN A 468 -13.42 -3.80 22.75
C GLN A 468 -12.56 -2.58 23.08
N ASP A 469 -11.25 -2.70 22.95
CA ASP A 469 -10.30 -1.74 23.54
C ASP A 469 -10.23 -0.37 22.83
N HIS A 470 -10.74 -0.28 21.60
CA HIS A 470 -10.67 0.97 20.85
C HIS A 470 -11.64 2.02 21.39
N LYS A 471 -11.22 3.27 21.35
CA LYS A 471 -12.04 4.43 21.70
C LYS A 471 -12.76 5.00 20.49
N LEU A 472 -12.10 4.95 19.32
CA LEU A 472 -12.63 5.48 18.07
C LEU A 472 -12.74 4.37 17.02
N PRO A 473 -13.79 4.37 16.18
CA PRO A 473 -14.03 3.28 15.23
C PRO A 473 -12.88 2.96 14.29
N GLN A 474 -12.08 3.96 13.92
CA GLN A 474 -10.96 3.85 13.00
C GLN A 474 -9.67 3.25 13.59
N GLU A 475 -9.61 3.00 14.90
CA GLU A 475 -8.36 2.55 15.56
C GLU A 475 -8.07 1.05 15.38
N SER A 476 -9.07 0.23 15.05
CA SER A 476 -8.92 -1.24 15.01
C SER A 476 -7.86 -1.67 14.00
N GLY A 477 -8.04 -1.37 12.70
CA GLY A 477 -7.08 -1.76 11.67
C GLY A 477 -5.83 -0.86 11.58
N THR A 478 -5.65 0.09 12.50
CA THR A 478 -4.50 0.99 12.54
C THR A 478 -3.70 0.69 13.79
N LYS A 479 -3.93 1.45 14.87
CA LYS A 479 -3.28 1.32 16.17
C LYS A 479 -3.22 -0.12 16.69
N TYR A 480 -4.37 -0.82 16.71
CA TYR A 480 -4.44 -2.15 17.32
C TYR A 480 -3.84 -3.26 16.45
N ARG A 481 -3.88 -3.11 15.13
CA ARG A 481 -3.15 -4.03 14.22
C ARG A 481 -1.64 -3.92 14.43
N VAL A 482 -1.12 -2.69 14.45
CA VAL A 482 0.30 -2.43 14.72
C VAL A 482 0.69 -3.01 16.07
N MET A 483 -0.10 -2.74 17.11
CA MET A 483 0.14 -3.24 18.46
C MET A 483 0.22 -4.77 18.48
N MET A 484 -0.74 -5.47 17.86
CA MET A 484 -0.73 -6.93 17.77
C MET A 484 0.55 -7.45 17.10
N LEU A 485 0.90 -6.93 15.92
CA LEU A 485 2.09 -7.37 15.19
C LEU A 485 3.37 -7.08 15.95
N ASN A 486 3.46 -5.93 16.62
CA ASN A 486 4.61 -5.55 17.42
C ASN A 486 4.77 -6.42 18.68
N GLU A 487 3.68 -6.71 19.38
CA GLU A 487 3.69 -7.62 20.54
C GLU A 487 4.16 -9.01 20.12
N ILE A 488 3.60 -9.57 19.03
CA ILE A 488 4.00 -10.88 18.49
C ILE A 488 5.47 -10.86 18.08
N ARG A 489 5.91 -9.86 17.32
CA ARG A 489 7.30 -9.71 16.91
C ARG A 489 8.24 -9.69 18.11
N THR A 490 7.95 -8.83 19.08
CA THR A 490 8.78 -8.66 20.27
C THR A 490 8.90 -9.96 21.06
N ALA A 491 7.77 -10.65 21.28
CA ALA A 491 7.76 -11.92 21.99
C ALA A 491 8.52 -13.02 21.22
N MET A 492 8.27 -13.17 19.92
CA MET A 492 8.88 -14.23 19.12
C MET A 492 10.38 -13.99 18.93
N LYS A 493 10.81 -12.76 18.62
CA LYS A 493 12.24 -12.44 18.46
C LYS A 493 13.04 -12.59 19.75
N LYS A 494 12.40 -12.42 20.92
CA LYS A 494 13.02 -12.72 22.22
C LYS A 494 13.22 -14.22 22.43
N LEU A 495 12.30 -15.05 21.93
CA LEU A 495 12.36 -16.51 22.06
C LEU A 495 13.27 -17.16 21.01
N ASP A 496 13.31 -16.57 19.82
CA ASP A 496 14.11 -17.01 18.69
C ASP A 496 14.31 -15.83 17.71
N PRO A 497 15.50 -15.21 17.67
CA PRO A 497 15.80 -14.11 16.76
C PRO A 497 15.66 -14.48 15.27
N GLU A 498 15.82 -15.76 14.93
CA GLU A 498 15.75 -16.27 13.56
C GLU A 498 14.31 -16.61 13.13
N PHE A 499 13.36 -16.71 14.06
CA PHE A 499 11.95 -16.97 13.75
C PHE A 499 11.31 -15.75 13.07
N ILE A 500 10.60 -15.95 11.97
CA ILE A 500 10.08 -14.86 11.14
C ILE A 500 8.56 -14.69 11.25
N ILE A 501 8.11 -13.44 11.08
CA ILE A 501 6.69 -13.11 10.92
C ILE A 501 6.47 -12.67 9.48
N MET A 502 5.49 -13.29 8.83
CA MET A 502 5.09 -13.01 7.47
C MET A 502 3.65 -12.50 7.39
N THR A 503 3.29 -11.87 6.28
CA THR A 503 1.90 -11.54 5.92
C THR A 503 1.71 -11.64 4.41
N GLU A 504 0.47 -11.84 3.96
CA GLU A 504 0.06 -11.52 2.60
C GLU A 504 -0.01 -9.99 2.39
N ALA A 505 0.43 -9.55 1.21
CA ALA A 505 0.57 -8.16 0.76
C ALA A 505 1.53 -7.29 1.57
N THR A 506 1.78 -6.08 1.06
CA THR A 506 2.60 -5.08 1.72
C THR A 506 1.94 -3.71 1.77
N HIS A 507 2.17 -3.02 2.88
CA HIS A 507 2.00 -1.58 3.03
C HIS A 507 2.88 -1.09 4.19
N ASP A 508 3.26 0.17 4.15
CA ASP A 508 4.21 0.76 5.11
C ASP A 508 3.74 0.67 6.59
N GLY A 509 2.43 0.56 6.82
CA GLY A 509 1.86 0.48 8.16
C GLY A 509 2.15 -0.82 8.91
N VAL A 510 2.57 -1.88 8.22
CA VAL A 510 3.03 -3.15 8.83
C VAL A 510 4.51 -3.44 8.57
N LEU A 511 5.17 -2.66 7.71
CA LEU A 511 6.53 -2.91 7.25
C LEU A 511 7.56 -2.94 8.40
N ASP A 512 7.33 -2.18 9.47
CA ASP A 512 8.17 -2.14 10.68
C ASP A 512 8.11 -3.42 11.52
N ASN A 513 7.14 -4.33 11.26
CA ASN A 513 6.90 -5.52 12.08
C ASN A 513 7.01 -6.86 11.31
N ILE A 514 7.07 -6.84 9.98
CA ILE A 514 7.07 -8.03 9.13
C ILE A 514 8.47 -8.30 8.57
N ASP A 515 8.91 -9.57 8.60
CA ASP A 515 10.22 -9.96 8.07
C ASP A 515 10.19 -10.31 6.58
N TYR A 516 9.09 -10.89 6.09
CA TYR A 516 8.96 -11.39 4.73
C TYR A 516 7.49 -11.32 4.28
N HIS A 517 7.22 -10.66 3.16
CA HIS A 517 5.88 -10.51 2.59
C HIS A 517 5.60 -11.55 1.50
N HIS A 518 4.38 -12.06 1.51
CA HIS A 518 3.83 -12.91 0.46
C HIS A 518 3.12 -12.05 -0.59
N GLY A 519 3.50 -12.23 -1.85
CA GLY A 519 3.10 -11.39 -2.97
C GLY A 519 1.59 -11.33 -3.16
N TRP A 520 1.05 -10.11 -3.25
CA TRP A 520 -0.37 -9.89 -3.53
C TRP A 520 -0.63 -8.53 -4.19
N GLY A 521 -1.52 -8.51 -5.17
CA GLY A 521 -1.96 -7.29 -5.84
C GLY A 521 -1.04 -6.82 -6.97
N ILE A 522 -1.23 -5.56 -7.37
CA ILE A 522 -0.58 -4.97 -8.55
C ILE A 522 0.94 -4.86 -8.34
N GLY A 523 1.69 -5.19 -9.39
CA GLY A 523 3.15 -5.10 -9.39
C GLY A 523 3.85 -6.33 -8.79
N THR A 524 3.11 -7.31 -8.29
CA THR A 524 3.69 -8.58 -7.79
C THR A 524 3.78 -9.66 -8.87
N ALA A 525 3.17 -9.44 -10.04
CA ALA A 525 3.25 -10.30 -11.21
C ALA A 525 3.14 -9.48 -12.50
N ILE A 526 3.52 -10.06 -13.65
CA ILE A 526 3.28 -9.45 -14.97
C ILE A 526 1.78 -9.27 -15.18
N GLU A 527 0.98 -10.31 -14.95
CA GLU A 527 -0.47 -10.28 -15.04
C GLU A 527 -1.08 -10.65 -13.69
N PRO A 528 -1.60 -9.68 -12.91
CA PRO A 528 -2.05 -9.91 -11.55
C PRO A 528 -3.43 -10.58 -11.55
N ILE A 529 -3.50 -11.78 -10.98
CA ILE A 529 -4.73 -12.57 -10.91
C ILE A 529 -5.72 -11.90 -9.95
N GLY A 530 -6.88 -11.49 -10.46
CA GLY A 530 -7.96 -10.92 -9.65
C GLY A 530 -7.87 -9.42 -9.37
N PHE A 531 -6.94 -8.69 -10.00
CA PHE A 531 -6.74 -7.24 -9.79
C PHE A 531 -6.94 -6.37 -11.04
N GLY A 532 -7.51 -6.95 -12.10
CA GLY A 532 -7.69 -6.28 -13.39
C GLY A 532 -6.39 -6.15 -14.17
N SER A 533 -6.36 -5.19 -15.10
CA SER A 533 -5.25 -5.03 -16.05
C SER A 533 -3.93 -4.62 -15.39
N ALA A 534 -2.85 -5.24 -15.86
CA ALA A 534 -1.46 -4.89 -15.55
C ALA A 534 -0.94 -3.63 -16.26
N GLN A 535 -1.73 -3.03 -17.16
CA GLN A 535 -1.31 -1.92 -18.03
C GLN A 535 -0.57 -0.78 -17.31
N TYR A 536 -0.94 -0.50 -16.06
CA TYR A 536 -0.36 0.59 -15.27
C TYR A 536 0.56 0.10 -14.15
N SER A 537 0.89 -1.19 -14.12
CA SER A 537 1.74 -1.79 -13.08
C SER A 537 3.10 -1.11 -13.03
N PHE A 538 3.52 -0.69 -11.84
CA PHE A 538 4.78 0.02 -11.63
C PHE A 538 5.42 -0.38 -10.30
N PRO A 539 5.99 -1.61 -10.21
CA PRO A 539 6.53 -2.17 -8.95
C PRO A 539 7.66 -1.33 -8.33
N ALA A 540 8.36 -0.56 -9.18
CA ALA A 540 9.47 0.29 -8.77
C ALA A 540 9.06 1.32 -7.71
N LEU A 541 7.80 1.76 -7.65
CA LEU A 541 7.36 2.80 -6.71
C LEU A 541 7.63 2.39 -5.25
N TYR A 542 7.12 1.22 -4.84
CA TYR A 542 7.35 0.72 -3.48
C TYR A 542 8.77 0.19 -3.32
N ARG A 543 9.29 -0.58 -4.29
CA ARG A 543 10.64 -1.17 -4.21
C ARG A 543 11.75 -0.12 -4.08
N TYR A 544 11.61 1.02 -4.72
CA TYR A 544 12.56 2.12 -4.59
C TYR A 544 12.39 2.89 -3.28
N THR A 545 11.15 3.04 -2.80
CA THR A 545 10.88 3.72 -1.51
C THR A 545 11.38 2.87 -0.33
N PHE A 546 11.23 1.55 -0.42
CA PHE A 546 11.64 0.57 0.60
C PHE A 546 12.42 -0.59 -0.03
N PRO A 547 13.69 -0.38 -0.44
CA PRO A 547 14.54 -1.41 -1.01
C PRO A 547 14.76 -2.60 -0.06
N GLU A 548 14.59 -2.41 1.24
CA GLU A 548 14.68 -3.46 2.26
C GLU A 548 13.58 -4.52 2.18
N LEU A 549 12.46 -4.22 1.52
CA LEU A 549 11.33 -5.14 1.38
C LEU A 549 11.81 -6.47 0.77
N VAL A 550 11.56 -7.56 1.48
CA VAL A 550 11.65 -8.93 0.97
C VAL A 550 10.22 -9.40 0.72
N GLU A 551 9.87 -9.56 -0.54
CA GLU A 551 8.52 -9.97 -0.97
C GLU A 551 8.63 -10.96 -2.13
N THR A 552 7.73 -11.94 -2.17
CA THR A 552 7.61 -12.85 -3.33
C THR A 552 6.89 -12.18 -4.50
N GLN A 553 7.19 -12.60 -5.72
CA GLN A 553 6.22 -12.45 -6.80
C GLN A 553 4.96 -13.26 -6.47
N ARG A 554 3.82 -12.89 -7.05
CA ARG A 554 2.60 -13.69 -6.97
C ARG A 554 2.54 -14.68 -8.13
N ASN A 555 2.75 -15.97 -7.85
CA ASN A 555 2.60 -17.01 -8.86
C ASN A 555 1.69 -18.15 -8.38
N ALA A 556 0.40 -18.03 -8.70
CA ALA A 556 -0.63 -18.99 -8.33
C ALA A 556 -0.63 -20.30 -9.16
N ASN A 557 0.53 -20.74 -9.65
CA ASN A 557 0.68 -21.91 -10.51
C ASN A 557 1.78 -22.85 -9.97
N PRO A 558 1.74 -24.14 -10.30
CA PRO A 558 2.79 -25.12 -9.95
C PRO A 558 4.04 -25.00 -10.86
N MET A 559 4.13 -23.94 -11.64
CA MET A 559 5.14 -23.65 -12.65
C MET A 559 5.33 -22.13 -12.72
N ILE A 560 6.53 -21.68 -13.06
CA ILE A 560 6.81 -20.26 -13.35
C ILE A 560 7.23 -20.16 -14.81
N THR A 561 6.58 -19.27 -15.57
CA THR A 561 6.99 -18.99 -16.95
C THR A 561 8.34 -18.28 -16.98
N ARG A 562 9.08 -18.38 -18.10
CA ARG A 562 10.35 -17.67 -18.25
C ARG A 562 10.20 -16.16 -18.03
N ALA A 563 9.09 -15.58 -18.52
CA ALA A 563 8.82 -14.15 -18.38
C ALA A 563 8.58 -13.76 -16.91
N GLU A 564 7.77 -14.52 -16.18
CA GLU A 564 7.50 -14.26 -14.76
C GLU A 564 8.76 -14.42 -13.91
N ALA A 565 9.57 -15.45 -14.16
CA ALA A 565 10.85 -15.64 -13.48
C ALA A 565 11.79 -14.43 -13.71
N ASN A 566 11.87 -13.93 -14.95
CA ASN A 566 12.66 -12.73 -15.28
C ASN A 566 12.10 -11.47 -14.61
N PHE A 567 10.78 -11.33 -14.57
CA PHE A 567 10.10 -10.22 -13.91
C PHE A 567 10.49 -10.14 -12.43
N ALA A 568 10.47 -11.27 -11.70
CA ALA A 568 10.91 -11.29 -10.30
C ALA A 568 12.35 -10.80 -10.14
N VAL A 569 13.29 -11.30 -10.95
CA VAL A 569 14.70 -10.92 -10.84
C VAL A 569 14.92 -9.43 -11.12
N VAL A 570 14.29 -8.90 -12.17
CA VAL A 570 14.45 -7.49 -12.57
C VAL A 570 13.96 -6.54 -11.47
N TYR A 571 12.85 -6.85 -10.80
CA TYR A 571 12.31 -6.03 -9.71
C TYR A 571 12.82 -6.42 -8.31
N GLY A 572 13.70 -7.42 -8.23
CA GLY A 572 14.27 -7.92 -6.99
C GLY A 572 13.23 -8.57 -6.06
N LEU A 573 12.22 -9.22 -6.63
CA LEU A 573 11.23 -10.04 -5.92
C LEU A 573 11.76 -11.46 -5.73
N ARG A 574 11.19 -12.20 -4.79
CA ARG A 574 11.51 -13.62 -4.53
C ARG A 574 10.60 -14.54 -5.34
N HIS A 575 11.08 -15.74 -5.64
CA HIS A 575 10.31 -16.70 -6.44
C HIS A 575 9.22 -17.37 -5.60
N GLU A 576 8.17 -17.80 -6.30
CA GLU A 576 7.07 -18.52 -5.69
C GLU A 576 6.54 -19.58 -6.63
N ILE A 577 6.27 -20.75 -6.06
CA ILE A 577 5.55 -21.83 -6.70
C ILE A 577 4.46 -22.29 -5.73
N GLU A 578 3.23 -22.41 -6.22
CA GLU A 578 2.11 -22.85 -5.40
C GLU A 578 1.58 -24.20 -5.87
N SER A 579 1.51 -25.18 -4.96
CA SER A 579 0.69 -26.38 -5.09
C SER A 579 -0.63 -26.11 -4.37
N ARG A 580 -1.64 -25.70 -5.13
CA ARG A 580 -2.91 -25.24 -4.58
C ARG A 580 -3.98 -26.28 -4.72
N TYR A 581 -4.10 -26.97 -5.84
CA TYR A 581 -5.22 -27.86 -6.19
C TYR A 581 -4.73 -29.26 -6.58
N GLU A 582 -5.64 -30.23 -6.67
CA GLU A 582 -5.30 -31.64 -6.93
C GLU A 582 -4.53 -31.80 -8.25
N GLU A 583 -4.94 -31.10 -9.30
CA GLU A 583 -4.25 -31.16 -10.59
C GLU A 583 -2.84 -30.56 -10.55
N ASP A 584 -2.54 -29.67 -9.59
CA ASP A 584 -1.17 -29.19 -9.35
C ASP A 584 -0.28 -30.33 -8.83
N VAL A 585 -0.81 -31.21 -7.98
CA VAL A 585 -0.10 -32.40 -7.48
C VAL A 585 0.23 -33.34 -8.62
N ASP A 586 -0.74 -33.58 -9.51
CA ASP A 586 -0.56 -34.38 -10.73
C ASP A 586 0.57 -33.81 -11.61
N TYR A 587 0.61 -32.49 -11.80
CA TYR A 587 1.69 -31.83 -12.54
C TYR A 587 3.04 -31.99 -11.83
N LEU A 588 3.12 -31.64 -10.54
CA LEU A 588 4.38 -31.59 -9.79
C LEU A 588 4.98 -32.99 -9.59
N VAL A 589 4.16 -34.02 -9.38
CA VAL A 589 4.63 -35.38 -9.09
C VAL A 589 4.80 -36.19 -10.35
N LYS A 590 3.86 -36.10 -11.30
CA LYS A 590 3.81 -37.00 -12.47
C LYS A 590 4.18 -36.31 -13.78
N GLY A 591 4.39 -34.99 -13.78
CA GLY A 591 4.60 -34.21 -15.00
C GLY A 591 3.36 -34.13 -15.89
N LYS A 592 2.18 -34.45 -15.36
CA LYS A 592 0.92 -34.47 -16.13
C LYS A 592 0.51 -33.04 -16.45
N MET A 593 0.53 -32.69 -17.73
CA MET A 593 0.12 -31.36 -18.19
C MET A 593 -1.39 -31.15 -17.99
N PRO A 594 -1.82 -29.99 -17.47
CA PRO A 594 -3.24 -29.67 -17.35
C PRO A 594 -3.87 -29.45 -18.73
N THR A 595 -5.13 -29.85 -18.89
CA THR A 595 -5.93 -29.61 -20.11
C THR A 595 -6.64 -28.24 -20.02
N ALA A 596 -7.48 -27.89 -20.99
CA ALA A 596 -8.27 -26.66 -20.90
C ALA A 596 -9.36 -26.75 -19.82
N GLU A 597 -9.78 -27.97 -19.51
CA GLU A 597 -10.82 -28.31 -18.53
C GLU A 597 -10.27 -28.56 -17.12
N SER A 598 -8.95 -28.66 -16.96
CA SER A 598 -8.33 -28.71 -15.62
C SER A 598 -8.75 -27.49 -14.80
N TYR A 599 -9.00 -27.70 -13.50
CA TYR A 599 -9.51 -26.68 -12.59
C TYR A 599 -10.91 -26.13 -12.93
N ALA A 600 -11.70 -26.78 -13.81
CA ALA A 600 -13.06 -26.30 -14.13
C ALA A 600 -13.99 -26.23 -12.90
N GLU A 601 -13.73 -27.05 -11.88
CA GLU A 601 -14.44 -26.98 -10.61
C GLU A 601 -13.97 -25.85 -9.69
N VAL A 602 -12.82 -25.22 -9.95
CA VAL A 602 -12.19 -24.23 -9.07
C VAL A 602 -12.70 -22.82 -9.39
N THR A 603 -13.22 -22.12 -8.38
CA THR A 603 -13.78 -20.76 -8.53
C THR A 603 -12.92 -19.67 -7.91
N TYR A 604 -11.99 -20.02 -7.02
CA TYR A 604 -11.22 -19.05 -6.24
C TYR A 604 -9.76 -18.98 -6.68
N TYR A 605 -9.44 -18.03 -7.56
CA TYR A 605 -8.11 -17.86 -8.14
C TYR A 605 -7.54 -19.16 -8.72
N PRO A 606 -8.19 -19.77 -9.74
CA PRO A 606 -7.67 -20.99 -10.35
C PRO A 606 -6.29 -20.74 -10.99
N PRO A 607 -5.40 -21.76 -11.00
CA PRO A 607 -4.21 -21.73 -11.85
C PRO A 607 -4.61 -21.54 -13.32
N VAL A 608 -3.68 -21.08 -14.15
CA VAL A 608 -3.94 -20.77 -15.57
C VAL A 608 -3.33 -21.85 -16.46
N PRO A 609 -4.12 -22.83 -16.96
CA PRO A 609 -3.57 -23.96 -17.71
C PRO A 609 -2.77 -23.55 -18.96
N ALA A 610 -3.17 -22.44 -19.61
CA ALA A 610 -2.45 -21.91 -20.75
C ALA A 610 -1.01 -21.53 -20.40
N LYS A 611 -0.78 -20.90 -19.24
CA LYS A 611 0.56 -20.54 -18.74
C LYS A 611 1.39 -21.78 -18.44
N ILE A 612 0.80 -22.75 -17.75
CA ILE A 612 1.49 -24.01 -17.37
C ILE A 612 1.94 -24.79 -18.62
N ARG A 613 1.21 -24.67 -19.74
CA ARG A 613 1.54 -25.31 -21.03
C ARG A 613 2.51 -24.53 -21.92
N GLU A 614 2.96 -23.33 -21.53
CA GLU A 614 3.88 -22.53 -22.34
C GLU A 614 5.22 -23.21 -22.61
N ALA A 615 5.64 -24.13 -21.73
CA ALA A 615 6.84 -24.92 -21.90
C ALA A 615 6.69 -26.31 -21.27
N PRO A 616 7.47 -27.32 -21.74
CA PRO A 616 7.59 -28.59 -21.03
C PRO A 616 8.03 -28.37 -19.57
N ALA A 617 7.53 -29.19 -18.65
CA ALA A 617 7.76 -29.03 -17.21
C ALA A 617 9.25 -29.00 -16.85
N GLU A 618 10.04 -29.89 -17.45
CA GLU A 618 11.50 -29.95 -17.26
C GLU A 618 12.19 -28.66 -17.73
N VAL A 619 11.76 -28.08 -18.85
CA VAL A 619 12.34 -26.86 -19.40
C VAL A 619 12.04 -25.65 -18.51
N ALA A 620 10.79 -25.53 -18.04
CA ALA A 620 10.39 -24.44 -17.15
C ALA A 620 11.11 -24.54 -15.80
N THR A 621 11.12 -25.73 -15.20
CA THR A 621 11.82 -26.03 -13.94
C THR A 621 13.31 -25.74 -14.04
N GLN A 622 13.96 -26.24 -15.10
CA GLN A 622 15.39 -26.02 -15.32
C GLN A 622 15.73 -24.55 -15.43
N TYR A 623 14.92 -23.76 -16.14
CA TYR A 623 15.17 -22.32 -16.28
C TYR A 623 15.12 -21.59 -14.94
N VAL A 624 14.09 -21.86 -14.12
CA VAL A 624 13.96 -21.26 -12.78
C VAL A 624 15.16 -21.64 -11.92
N GLN A 625 15.58 -22.90 -11.95
CA GLN A 625 16.73 -23.37 -11.18
C GLN A 625 18.04 -22.72 -11.64
N ASP A 626 18.25 -22.57 -12.95
CA ASP A 626 19.43 -21.89 -13.50
C ASP A 626 19.43 -20.40 -13.10
N LEU A 627 18.25 -19.77 -13.10
CA LEU A 627 18.07 -18.38 -12.71
C LEU A 627 18.34 -18.17 -11.22
N ILE A 628 17.87 -19.06 -10.35
CA ILE A 628 18.17 -19.00 -8.91
C ILE A 628 19.67 -19.22 -8.66
N ARG A 629 20.32 -20.14 -9.39
CA ARG A 629 21.78 -20.30 -9.33
C ARG A 629 22.51 -19.03 -9.76
N PHE A 630 22.04 -18.37 -10.81
CA PHE A 630 22.54 -17.07 -11.26
C PHE A 630 22.40 -15.99 -10.18
N GLU A 631 21.21 -15.89 -9.55
CA GLU A 631 20.98 -14.96 -8.44
C GLU A 631 21.90 -15.23 -7.25
N ASN A 632 22.13 -16.50 -6.92
CA ASN A 632 23.03 -16.89 -5.83
C ASN A 632 24.48 -16.51 -6.13
N ALA A 633 24.94 -16.72 -7.38
CA ALA A 633 26.28 -16.31 -7.82
C ALA A 633 26.48 -14.78 -7.78
N HIS A 634 25.40 -14.01 -7.90
CA HIS A 634 25.40 -12.55 -7.87
C HIS A 634 24.60 -11.97 -6.70
N ALA A 635 24.54 -12.70 -5.58
CA ALA A 635 23.70 -12.36 -4.42
C ALA A 635 24.03 -11.00 -3.80
N SER A 636 25.28 -10.54 -3.94
CA SER A 636 25.69 -9.19 -3.49
C SER A 636 24.86 -8.06 -4.12
N PHE A 637 24.33 -8.29 -5.31
CA PHE A 637 23.42 -7.36 -6.00
C PHE A 637 21.97 -7.83 -5.91
N LEU A 638 21.68 -9.08 -6.31
CA LEU A 638 20.31 -9.55 -6.53
C LEU A 638 19.57 -9.97 -5.24
N ARG A 639 20.32 -10.22 -4.15
CA ARG A 639 19.74 -10.51 -2.83
C ARG A 639 19.96 -9.37 -1.83
N MET A 640 21.18 -8.83 -1.81
CA MET A 640 21.67 -7.89 -0.79
C MET A 640 21.84 -6.46 -1.29
N GLY A 641 21.77 -6.23 -2.60
CA GLY A 641 21.94 -4.91 -3.19
C GLY A 641 20.75 -4.00 -2.92
N THR A 642 21.01 -2.70 -2.79
CA THR A 642 19.94 -1.71 -2.68
C THR A 642 19.31 -1.51 -4.05
N PHE A 643 18.02 -1.80 -4.22
CA PHE A 643 17.29 -1.50 -5.45
C PHE A 643 17.25 0.02 -5.70
N VAL A 644 17.63 0.45 -6.90
CA VAL A 644 17.72 1.87 -7.28
C VAL A 644 16.95 2.22 -8.55
N ASP A 645 16.10 1.31 -9.02
CA ASP A 645 15.33 1.47 -10.27
C ASP A 645 16.25 1.91 -11.43
N GLU A 646 15.97 3.04 -12.07
CA GLU A 646 16.77 3.62 -13.17
C GLU A 646 17.62 4.81 -12.70
N GLU A 647 17.70 5.06 -11.38
CA GLU A 647 18.45 6.20 -10.88
C GLU A 647 19.97 6.01 -11.05
N GLY A 648 20.57 6.91 -11.82
CA GLY A 648 22.02 6.97 -12.06
C GLY A 648 22.47 6.34 -13.37
N PHE A 649 21.54 5.87 -14.21
CA PHE A 649 21.85 5.43 -15.57
C PHE A 649 20.72 5.76 -16.53
N GLN A 650 21.01 5.63 -17.83
CA GLN A 650 20.03 5.76 -18.90
C GLN A 650 20.03 4.47 -19.71
N VAL A 651 18.84 4.00 -20.07
CA VAL A 651 18.64 2.83 -20.92
C VAL A 651 17.91 3.23 -22.20
N SER A 652 18.33 2.68 -23.33
CA SER A 652 17.61 2.79 -24.60
C SER A 652 17.67 1.48 -25.38
N GLY A 653 16.57 1.19 -26.09
CA GLY A 653 16.38 -0.04 -26.84
C GLY A 653 14.90 -0.46 -26.82
N PRO A 654 14.36 -1.01 -27.92
CA PRO A 654 12.98 -1.48 -27.95
C PRO A 654 12.84 -2.76 -27.10
N ASP A 655 11.71 -2.87 -26.39
CA ASP A 655 11.38 -4.03 -25.55
C ASP A 655 12.46 -4.35 -24.50
N ILE A 656 13.09 -3.32 -23.94
CA ILE A 656 14.07 -3.45 -22.86
C ILE A 656 13.46 -2.92 -21.57
N THR A 657 13.50 -3.75 -20.53
CA THR A 657 13.35 -3.31 -19.13
C THR A 657 14.70 -3.41 -18.44
N ALA A 658 15.11 -2.38 -17.70
CA ALA A 658 16.35 -2.42 -16.94
C ALA A 658 16.18 -1.84 -15.53
N LYS A 659 16.81 -2.47 -14.53
CA LYS A 659 16.79 -2.02 -13.13
C LYS A 659 18.15 -2.19 -12.46
N GLY A 660 18.49 -1.23 -11.62
CA GLY A 660 19.77 -1.14 -10.92
C GLY A 660 19.71 -1.63 -9.49
N PHE A 661 20.82 -2.21 -9.04
CA PHE A 661 21.10 -2.67 -7.68
C PHE A 661 22.46 -2.14 -7.26
N ARG A 662 22.51 -1.33 -6.21
CA ARG A 662 23.74 -0.71 -5.71
C ARG A 662 24.36 -1.53 -4.59
N GLN A 663 25.67 -1.72 -4.65
CA GLN A 663 26.49 -2.35 -3.61
C GLN A 663 27.82 -1.61 -3.48
N GLY A 664 27.95 -0.79 -2.44
CA GLY A 664 29.11 0.11 -2.29
C GLY A 664 29.27 1.03 -3.51
N ASP A 665 30.48 1.09 -4.06
CA ASP A 665 30.82 1.85 -5.28
C ASP A 665 30.55 1.08 -6.60
N ARG A 666 29.85 -0.05 -6.53
CA ARG A 666 29.44 -0.83 -7.71
C ARG A 666 27.94 -0.71 -7.97
N LEU A 667 27.59 -0.76 -9.25
CA LEU A 667 26.21 -0.78 -9.72
C LEU A 667 26.01 -2.01 -10.62
N GLY A 668 25.13 -2.92 -10.21
CA GLY A 668 24.64 -4.00 -11.06
C GLY A 668 23.35 -3.57 -11.76
N ILE A 669 23.29 -3.67 -13.08
CA ILE A 669 22.10 -3.36 -13.88
C ILE A 669 21.61 -4.66 -14.52
N VAL A 670 20.43 -5.12 -14.12
CA VAL A 670 19.75 -6.25 -14.77
C VAL A 670 18.98 -5.70 -15.95
N VAL A 671 19.25 -6.23 -17.14
CA VAL A 671 18.58 -5.88 -18.39
C VAL A 671 17.79 -7.09 -18.86
N TRP A 672 16.54 -6.89 -19.23
CA TRP A 672 15.64 -7.93 -19.74
C TRP A 672 15.12 -7.53 -21.13
N ASN A 673 15.34 -8.41 -22.11
CA ASN A 673 14.65 -8.35 -23.39
C ASN A 673 13.24 -8.93 -23.21
N THR A 674 12.22 -8.08 -23.15
CA THR A 674 10.82 -8.49 -22.99
C THR A 674 10.20 -9.01 -24.29
N ASN A 675 10.90 -8.92 -25.43
CA ASN A 675 10.41 -9.44 -26.68
C ASN A 675 10.46 -10.99 -26.69
N PRO A 676 9.35 -11.66 -27.04
CA PRO A 676 9.28 -13.12 -26.97
C PRO A 676 9.98 -13.81 -28.14
N SER A 677 10.29 -13.12 -29.25
CA SER A 677 10.78 -13.76 -30.48
C SER A 677 11.99 -13.10 -31.14
N ALA A 678 12.31 -11.85 -30.83
CA ALA A 678 13.39 -11.10 -31.47
C ALA A 678 14.55 -10.81 -30.51
N ASP A 679 15.76 -10.91 -31.04
CA ASP A 679 16.96 -10.36 -30.39
C ASP A 679 16.83 -8.84 -30.26
N ARG A 680 17.27 -8.28 -29.12
CA ARG A 680 17.24 -6.83 -28.87
C ARG A 680 18.63 -6.29 -28.54
N SER A 681 18.97 -5.17 -29.15
CA SER A 681 20.13 -4.35 -28.76
C SER A 681 19.73 -3.43 -27.63
N VAL A 682 20.65 -3.24 -26.68
CA VAL A 682 20.49 -2.30 -25.56
C VAL A 682 21.70 -1.37 -25.52
N ALA A 683 21.45 -0.09 -25.25
CA ALA A 683 22.50 0.85 -24.88
C ALA A 683 22.25 1.31 -23.43
N ILE A 684 23.28 1.16 -22.59
CA ILE A 684 23.28 1.62 -21.19
C ILE A 684 24.38 2.65 -21.01
N ASN A 685 24.00 3.86 -20.59
CA ASN A 685 24.93 4.92 -20.22
C ASN A 685 24.92 5.10 -18.70
N VAL A 686 26.08 4.97 -18.05
CA VAL A 686 26.23 5.11 -16.60
C VAL A 686 27.28 6.19 -16.29
N PRO A 687 26.86 7.46 -16.17
CA PRO A 687 27.79 8.57 -15.94
C PRO A 687 28.66 8.35 -14.70
N GLY A 688 29.98 8.48 -14.86
CA GLY A 688 30.95 8.34 -13.76
C GLY A 688 31.33 6.89 -13.43
N TYR A 689 30.88 5.91 -14.22
CA TYR A 689 31.22 4.51 -14.05
C TYR A 689 31.81 3.93 -15.35
N ARG A 690 32.55 2.82 -15.21
CA ARG A 690 32.97 1.96 -16.31
C ARG A 690 32.37 0.58 -16.15
N LEU A 691 32.02 -0.05 -17.25
CA LEU A 691 31.59 -1.45 -17.25
C LEU A 691 32.78 -2.35 -16.91
N VAL A 692 32.60 -3.28 -15.98
CA VAL A 692 33.64 -4.21 -15.51
C VAL A 692 33.33 -5.64 -15.94
N GLU A 693 32.08 -6.06 -15.80
CA GLU A 693 31.65 -7.43 -16.06
C GLU A 693 30.26 -7.47 -16.69
N ALA A 694 29.97 -8.52 -17.46
CA ALA A 694 28.64 -8.83 -17.98
C ALA A 694 28.39 -10.33 -17.89
N HIS A 695 27.23 -10.72 -17.34
CA HIS A 695 26.90 -12.10 -17.05
C HIS A 695 25.45 -12.44 -17.45
N GLU A 696 25.23 -13.65 -17.94
CA GLU A 696 23.91 -14.21 -18.27
C GLU A 696 23.67 -15.53 -17.50
N PRO A 697 22.41 -15.89 -17.21
CA PRO A 697 22.09 -17.20 -16.63
C PRO A 697 22.57 -18.35 -17.52
N ASN A 698 23.18 -19.37 -16.92
CA ASN A 698 23.70 -20.54 -17.62
C ASN A 698 23.44 -21.85 -16.84
N ARG A 699 23.34 -22.96 -17.57
CA ARG A 699 23.10 -24.32 -17.06
C ARG A 699 24.24 -24.91 -16.22
N GLY A 700 25.46 -24.38 -16.35
CA GLY A 700 26.66 -24.90 -15.67
C GLY A 700 26.60 -24.79 -14.13
N ALA A 701 27.51 -25.49 -13.44
CA ALA A 701 27.56 -25.54 -11.96
C ALA A 701 27.70 -24.15 -11.29
N GLY A 702 28.21 -23.15 -12.00
CA GLY A 702 28.31 -21.76 -11.52
C GLY A 702 27.06 -20.90 -11.76
N GLY A 703 26.04 -21.38 -12.48
CA GLY A 703 24.81 -20.63 -12.78
C GLY A 703 24.99 -19.42 -13.73
N THR A 704 26.21 -19.13 -14.16
CA THR A 704 26.57 -17.90 -14.88
C THR A 704 27.44 -18.20 -16.10
N ALA A 705 27.28 -17.39 -17.16
CA ALA A 705 28.18 -17.32 -18.31
C ALA A 705 28.58 -15.87 -18.55
N THR A 706 29.87 -15.64 -18.80
CA THR A 706 30.37 -14.34 -19.22
C THR A 706 29.77 -13.98 -20.58
N ALA A 707 29.22 -12.79 -20.70
CA ALA A 707 28.63 -12.27 -21.93
C ALA A 707 29.47 -11.14 -22.52
N SER A 708 29.43 -10.98 -23.83
CA SER A 708 29.93 -9.76 -24.46
C SER A 708 28.94 -8.62 -24.17
N PRO A 709 29.36 -7.50 -23.57
CA PRO A 709 28.46 -6.39 -23.31
C PRO A 709 27.76 -5.85 -24.57
N ALA A 710 28.45 -5.93 -25.72
CA ALA A 710 27.97 -5.41 -26.99
C ALA A 710 27.09 -6.39 -27.78
N SER A 711 26.93 -7.64 -27.34
CA SER A 711 26.06 -8.60 -28.03
C SER A 711 24.59 -8.31 -27.76
N THR A 712 23.73 -8.64 -28.72
CA THR A 712 22.27 -8.59 -28.54
C THR A 712 21.83 -9.50 -27.38
N LEU A 713 20.71 -9.16 -26.74
CA LEU A 713 20.01 -10.06 -25.82
C LEU A 713 19.08 -10.96 -26.61
N LYS A 714 19.13 -12.27 -26.34
CA LYS A 714 18.19 -13.25 -26.91
C LYS A 714 16.75 -13.00 -26.46
N PRO A 715 15.74 -13.52 -27.18
CA PRO A 715 14.35 -13.32 -26.81
C PRO A 715 14.07 -13.79 -25.38
N ASN A 716 13.34 -12.98 -24.61
CA ASN A 716 12.99 -13.26 -23.22
C ASN A 716 14.18 -13.64 -22.32
N SER A 717 15.37 -13.09 -22.57
CA SER A 717 16.58 -13.35 -21.78
C SER A 717 16.98 -12.14 -20.95
N ILE A 718 17.73 -12.40 -19.88
CA ILE A 718 18.28 -11.37 -19.00
C ILE A 718 19.80 -11.37 -19.02
N ARG A 719 20.39 -10.21 -18.73
CA ARG A 719 21.83 -10.01 -18.53
C ARG A 719 22.06 -9.08 -17.35
N LEU A 720 23.02 -9.42 -16.48
CA LEU A 720 23.53 -8.52 -15.44
C LEU A 720 24.78 -7.81 -15.96
N LEU A 721 24.77 -6.48 -15.96
CA LEU A 721 25.92 -5.63 -16.28
C LEU A 721 26.45 -5.01 -14.99
N ILE A 722 27.72 -5.22 -14.66
CA ILE A 722 28.31 -4.70 -13.43
C ILE A 722 29.27 -3.57 -13.75
N TYR A 723 28.98 -2.41 -13.19
CA TYR A 723 29.74 -1.18 -13.32
C TYR A 723 30.51 -0.88 -12.03
N GLY A 724 31.73 -0.37 -12.18
CA GLY A 724 32.54 0.18 -11.10
C GLY A 724 32.77 1.67 -11.31
N LYS A 725 32.76 2.44 -10.22
CA LYS A 725 33.00 3.88 -10.27
C LYS A 725 34.39 4.17 -10.88
N ASN A 726 34.47 5.22 -11.68
CA ASN A 726 35.77 5.70 -12.17
C ASN A 726 36.56 6.24 -10.98
N ASN A 727 37.82 5.79 -10.85
CA ASN A 727 38.75 6.34 -9.87
C ASN A 727 39.07 7.80 -10.17
#